data_AF-A0AAW4FI77-F1
#
_entry.id   AF-A0AAW4FI77-F1
#
_cell.length_a   1.000
_cell.length_b   1.000
_cell.length_c   1.000
_cell.angle_alpha   90.00
_cell.angle_beta   90.00
_cell.angle_gamma   90.00
#
_symmetry.space_group_name_H-M   'P 1'
#
loop_
_entity.id
_entity.type
_entity.pdbx_description
1 polymer ?
#
loop_
_entity_poly.entity_id
_entity_poly.type
_entity_poly.pdbx_seq_one_letter_code
_entity_poly.pdbx_strand_id
1 'polypeptide(L)'
;MAAKLFTTLVLLGAAAILVTGVLGYFRARDAIEKAVFDQLTAARQNKTRQVETYFRTIAAELRLLAASKMVVDATREFRIAVDQLDRAGVQPDLRQKVQDWYAENFIPQMTSILGRQPELSDYLPVGGAPYYLQYHYIVENPNPAERRKLLDDAGDGSEYTRLHATYHPLMRAAASMVGFFDFMIADPKSGRLIYTVQKELDFTTSLQFGPYRRSNVASAVARCAEPAGQSAICLEDFAPYAPTGGAPIAFMGAPVIDKGVVIGVLVAQLSNEEIDNVVTGGRRWRQEGFGDTGEAYLIGPDYLVRSGPRTFYENREAYFAELKSVGASDEEIAAIQRYGTPVMHQRIDTEASRAALAGVENTGEIIGYRGVPTLASWGPLEIPGVRWALVAKIDSAEAFAPIAQLRQELLIVGGLALLAVAVTAAWLSRALLGPLRELTAGVKRFAAGDYGASVPVRTRDEVGQLCSAFNGMVETLHEKNVVIENKNRENEELLLNVLPAPIANRLRGGEAGIADGFAEVTVAFADLVGFTALSSEMPPHEVVTFLNGLFTRFDVAANELGIEKIKTLGDAYMAVCGLPEPVANHSERMVRMAIRMVHITREHAMENNVSMKLRVGVNTGPVVAGIIGKSKYIYDLWGDTVNLASRMESGGVPDAVQVTRPVYEKLKDHFVFEPRGPIEVKGKGKVEAWLLRL
;
A
#
# COMPACT_ATOMS: atom_id res chain seq x y z
N MET A 1 -23.39 -5.56 10.11
CA MET A 1 -22.80 -5.03 8.87
C MET A 1 -21.47 -4.33 9.09
N ALA A 2 -21.35 -3.37 10.02
CA ALA A 2 -20.10 -2.63 10.24
C ALA A 2 -18.87 -3.50 10.62
N ALA A 3 -19.08 -4.49 11.50
CA ALA A 3 -18.03 -5.46 11.84
C ALA A 3 -17.60 -6.28 10.61
N LYS A 4 -18.55 -6.71 9.77
CA LYS A 4 -18.27 -7.48 8.55
C LYS A 4 -17.44 -6.67 7.55
N LEU A 5 -17.84 -5.42 7.26
CA LEU A 5 -17.10 -4.54 6.34
C LEU A 5 -15.67 -4.27 6.85
N PHE A 6 -15.52 -3.96 8.14
CA PHE A 6 -14.22 -3.76 8.77
C PHE A 6 -13.33 -5.00 8.63
N THR A 7 -13.84 -6.18 9.00
CA THR A 7 -13.07 -7.43 8.90
C THR A 7 -12.67 -7.74 7.46
N THR A 8 -13.55 -7.50 6.49
CA THR A 8 -13.25 -7.76 5.07
C THR A 8 -12.14 -6.85 4.55
N LEU A 9 -12.20 -5.55 4.86
CA LEU A 9 -11.18 -4.59 4.44
C LEU A 9 -9.81 -4.88 5.07
N VAL A 10 -9.79 -5.20 6.37
CA VAL A 10 -8.54 -5.56 7.07
C VAL A 10 -7.96 -6.86 6.51
N LEU A 11 -8.77 -7.88 6.27
CA LEU A 11 -8.31 -9.15 5.69
C LEU A 11 -7.74 -8.97 4.28
N LEU A 12 -8.40 -8.19 3.43
CA LEU A 12 -7.92 -7.90 2.07
C LEU A 12 -6.59 -7.13 2.11
N GLY A 13 -6.48 -6.12 2.96
CA GLY A 13 -5.22 -5.37 3.12
C GLY A 13 -4.10 -6.23 3.70
N ALA A 14 -4.39 -7.05 4.72
CA ALA A 14 -3.42 -7.99 5.29
C ALA A 14 -2.93 -9.00 4.25
N ALA A 15 -3.83 -9.56 3.44
CA ALA A 15 -3.46 -10.48 2.37
C ALA A 15 -2.57 -9.80 1.32
N ALA A 16 -2.91 -8.58 0.89
CA ALA A 16 -2.10 -7.82 -0.06
C ALA A 16 -0.69 -7.50 0.47
N ILE A 17 -0.59 -7.08 1.74
CA ILE A 17 0.71 -6.82 2.41
C ILE A 17 1.52 -8.10 2.49
N LEU A 18 0.91 -9.20 2.91
CA LEU A 18 1.58 -10.50 3.05
C LEU A 18 2.11 -10.99 1.69
N VAL A 19 1.27 -11.00 0.66
CA VAL A 19 1.65 -11.47 -0.69
C VAL A 19 2.77 -10.61 -1.25
N THR A 20 2.67 -9.28 -1.14
CA THR A 20 3.69 -8.36 -1.64
C THR A 20 5.00 -8.50 -0.86
N GLY A 21 4.93 -8.62 0.46
CA GLY A 21 6.11 -8.81 1.33
C GLY A 21 6.83 -10.12 1.06
N VAL A 22 6.09 -11.23 0.90
CA VAL A 22 6.65 -12.55 0.60
C VAL A 22 7.27 -12.57 -0.81
N LEU A 23 6.57 -12.06 -1.83
CA LEU A 23 7.11 -11.98 -3.19
C LEU A 23 8.34 -11.06 -3.26
N GLY A 24 8.30 -9.92 -2.57
CA GLY A 24 9.43 -9.00 -2.47
C GLY A 24 10.65 -9.65 -1.82
N TYR A 25 10.44 -10.40 -0.74
CA TYR A 25 11.50 -11.14 -0.05
C TYR A 25 12.17 -12.18 -0.95
N PHE A 26 11.41 -13.02 -1.64
CA PHE A 26 11.97 -14.03 -2.54
C PHE A 26 12.72 -13.40 -3.71
N ARG A 27 12.14 -12.38 -4.37
CA ARG A 27 12.83 -11.69 -5.47
C ARG A 27 14.12 -11.00 -5.03
N ALA A 28 14.11 -10.38 -3.85
CA ALA A 28 15.31 -9.75 -3.30
C ALA A 28 16.38 -10.79 -2.96
N ARG A 29 15.99 -11.95 -2.41
CA ARG A 29 16.89 -13.05 -2.13
C ARG A 29 17.56 -13.57 -3.40
N ASP A 30 16.77 -13.92 -4.42
CA ASP A 30 17.30 -14.47 -5.67
C ASP A 30 18.21 -13.45 -6.38
N ALA A 31 17.87 -12.16 -6.33
CA ALA A 31 18.69 -11.09 -6.91
C ALA A 31 20.02 -10.90 -6.16
N ILE A 32 20.02 -10.94 -4.84
CA ILE A 32 21.24 -10.84 -4.02
C ILE A 32 22.10 -12.08 -4.22
N GLU A 33 21.51 -13.28 -4.19
CA GLU A 33 22.22 -14.54 -4.44
C GLU A 33 22.94 -14.50 -5.79
N LYS A 34 22.22 -14.11 -6.85
CA LYS A 34 22.82 -13.93 -8.17
C LYS A 34 23.93 -12.89 -8.18
N ALA A 35 23.73 -11.73 -7.54
CA ALA A 35 24.75 -10.68 -7.48
C ALA A 35 26.03 -11.16 -6.76
N VAL A 36 25.89 -11.94 -5.68
CA VAL A 36 27.03 -12.53 -4.97
C VAL A 36 27.74 -13.58 -5.84
N PHE A 37 27.01 -14.43 -6.56
CA PHE A 37 27.64 -15.37 -7.50
C PHE A 37 28.37 -14.67 -8.65
N ASP A 38 27.80 -13.61 -9.21
CA ASP A 38 28.43 -12.80 -10.25
C ASP A 38 29.72 -12.14 -9.72
N GLN A 39 29.68 -11.59 -8.49
CA GLN A 39 30.86 -11.02 -7.81
C GLN A 39 31.94 -12.07 -7.54
N LEU A 40 31.57 -13.23 -6.98
CA LEU A 40 32.50 -14.33 -6.72
C LEU A 40 33.13 -14.85 -8.01
N THR A 41 32.35 -14.97 -9.08
CA THR A 41 32.85 -15.40 -10.39
C THR A 41 33.82 -14.38 -10.97
N ALA A 42 33.50 -13.09 -10.89
CA ALA A 42 34.42 -12.03 -11.33
C ALA A 42 35.73 -12.05 -10.51
N ALA A 43 35.64 -12.19 -9.18
CA ALA A 43 36.80 -12.30 -8.30
C ALA A 43 37.64 -13.53 -8.62
N ARG A 44 37.00 -14.70 -8.79
CA ARG A 44 37.63 -15.97 -9.19
C ARG A 44 38.35 -15.82 -10.52
N GLN A 45 37.69 -15.32 -11.57
CA GLN A 45 38.26 -15.18 -12.91
C GLN A 45 39.42 -14.17 -12.92
N ASN A 46 39.32 -13.06 -12.19
CA ASN A 46 40.43 -12.12 -12.02
C ASN A 46 41.61 -12.85 -11.37
N LYS A 47 41.35 -13.61 -10.30
CA LYS A 47 42.41 -14.32 -9.59
C LYS A 47 43.03 -15.45 -10.40
N THR A 48 42.23 -16.20 -11.16
CA THR A 48 42.68 -17.17 -12.17
C THR A 48 43.65 -16.51 -13.15
N ARG A 49 43.26 -15.38 -13.74
CA ARG A 49 44.12 -14.65 -14.69
C ARG A 49 45.43 -14.19 -14.04
N GLN A 50 45.39 -13.71 -12.80
CA GLN A 50 46.59 -13.28 -12.08
C GLN A 50 47.54 -14.44 -11.79
N VAL A 51 47.02 -15.57 -11.30
CA VAL A 51 47.82 -16.78 -11.04
C VAL A 51 48.43 -17.32 -12.34
N GLU A 52 47.63 -17.47 -13.40
CA GLU A 52 48.14 -17.94 -14.70
C GLU A 52 49.16 -16.97 -15.32
N THR A 53 48.96 -15.66 -15.17
CA THR A 53 49.90 -14.64 -15.64
C THR A 53 51.21 -14.69 -14.86
N TYR A 54 51.14 -14.90 -13.54
CA TYR A 54 52.33 -15.09 -12.71
C TYR A 54 53.15 -16.27 -13.21
N PHE A 55 52.55 -17.46 -13.36
CA PHE A 55 53.26 -18.65 -13.86
C PHE A 55 53.79 -18.48 -15.28
N ARG A 56 53.06 -17.78 -16.15
CA ARG A 56 53.53 -17.46 -17.51
C ARG A 56 54.72 -16.52 -17.51
N THR A 57 54.73 -15.53 -16.61
CA THR A 57 55.80 -14.53 -16.48
C THR A 57 57.08 -15.18 -15.99
N ILE A 58 57.03 -15.89 -14.85
CA ILE A 58 58.20 -16.57 -14.31
C ILE A 58 58.76 -17.63 -15.27
N ALA A 59 57.89 -18.29 -16.05
CA ALA A 59 58.30 -19.24 -17.08
C ALA A 59 59.02 -18.54 -18.25
N ALA A 60 58.60 -17.33 -18.63
CA ALA A 60 59.27 -16.54 -19.66
C ALA A 60 60.62 -16.01 -19.16
N GLU A 61 60.69 -15.52 -17.93
CA GLU A 61 61.91 -15.03 -17.29
C GLU A 61 62.95 -16.15 -17.11
N LEU A 62 62.51 -17.33 -16.66
CA LEU A 62 63.40 -18.48 -16.53
C LEU A 62 63.97 -18.93 -17.89
N ARG A 63 63.13 -18.95 -18.95
CA ARG A 63 63.61 -19.24 -20.32
C ARG A 63 64.63 -18.21 -20.79
N LEU A 64 64.38 -16.91 -20.54
CA LEU A 64 65.28 -15.84 -20.92
C LEU A 64 66.64 -15.97 -20.21
N LEU A 65 66.62 -16.28 -18.90
CA LEU A 65 67.82 -16.54 -18.13
C LEU A 65 68.56 -17.78 -18.63
N ALA A 66 67.87 -18.88 -18.91
CA ALA A 66 68.46 -20.12 -19.44
C ALA A 66 69.16 -19.91 -20.79
N ALA A 67 68.63 -19.01 -21.62
CA ALA A 67 69.21 -18.64 -22.91
C ALA A 67 70.30 -17.57 -22.82
N SER A 68 70.52 -16.97 -21.63
CA SER A 68 71.51 -15.91 -21.46
C SER A 68 72.93 -16.45 -21.62
N LYS A 69 73.82 -15.66 -22.23
CA LYS A 69 75.23 -16.01 -22.38
C LYS A 69 75.90 -16.33 -21.04
N MET A 70 75.54 -15.61 -19.99
CA MET A 70 76.01 -15.86 -18.62
C MET A 70 75.71 -17.28 -18.16
N VAL A 71 74.44 -17.72 -18.25
CA VAL A 71 74.04 -19.07 -17.81
C VAL A 71 74.65 -20.15 -18.72
N VAL A 72 74.73 -19.91 -20.02
CA VAL A 72 75.34 -20.84 -20.99
C VAL A 72 76.83 -21.05 -20.70
N ASP A 73 77.60 -19.97 -20.49
CA ASP A 73 79.03 -20.03 -20.20
C ASP A 73 79.26 -20.67 -18.81
N ALA A 74 78.52 -20.22 -17.79
CA ALA A 74 78.58 -20.78 -16.43
C ALA A 74 78.28 -22.29 -16.42
N THR A 75 77.25 -22.74 -17.15
CA THR A 75 76.88 -24.16 -17.25
C THR A 75 78.05 -24.99 -17.79
N ARG A 76 78.73 -24.51 -18.83
CA ARG A 76 79.86 -25.23 -19.43
C ARG A 76 81.06 -25.28 -18.49
N GLU A 77 81.41 -24.14 -17.93
CA GLU A 77 82.63 -23.99 -17.12
C GLU A 77 82.49 -24.69 -15.77
N PHE A 78 81.36 -24.55 -15.07
CA PHE A 78 81.09 -25.28 -13.83
C PHE A 78 81.07 -26.79 -14.05
N ARG A 79 80.50 -27.28 -15.17
CA ARG A 79 80.53 -28.72 -15.46
C ARG A 79 81.96 -29.25 -15.56
N ILE A 80 82.84 -28.53 -16.28
CA ILE A 80 84.25 -28.91 -16.41
C ILE A 80 84.95 -28.90 -15.04
N ALA A 81 84.74 -27.85 -14.24
CA ALA A 81 85.36 -27.73 -12.91
C ALA A 81 84.87 -28.82 -11.94
N VAL A 82 83.57 -29.13 -11.94
CA VAL A 82 83.00 -30.22 -11.13
C VAL A 82 83.56 -31.56 -11.58
N ASP A 83 83.66 -31.83 -12.88
CA ASP A 83 84.24 -33.08 -13.40
C ASP A 83 85.73 -33.24 -13.03
N GLN A 84 86.49 -32.14 -13.01
CA GLN A 84 87.89 -32.15 -12.57
C GLN A 84 88.01 -32.52 -11.09
N LEU A 85 87.20 -31.93 -10.22
CA LEU A 85 87.16 -32.25 -8.80
C LEU A 85 86.72 -33.70 -8.56
N ASP A 86 85.77 -34.20 -9.34
CA ASP A 86 85.27 -35.56 -9.17
C ASP A 86 86.33 -36.61 -9.54
N ARG A 87 87.13 -36.32 -10.59
CA ARG A 87 88.28 -37.16 -11.00
C ARG A 87 89.44 -37.08 -10.01
N ALA A 88 89.68 -35.91 -9.40
CA ALA A 88 90.70 -35.75 -8.37
C ALA A 88 90.37 -36.56 -7.10
N GLY A 89 89.09 -36.82 -6.87
CA GLY A 89 88.61 -37.48 -5.66
C GLY A 89 88.62 -36.53 -4.46
N VAL A 90 88.35 -37.09 -3.28
CA VAL A 90 88.31 -36.31 -2.03
C VAL A 90 89.19 -36.96 -0.98
N GLN A 91 89.92 -36.13 -0.22
CA GLN A 91 90.72 -36.62 0.90
C GLN A 91 89.82 -37.25 1.97
N PRO A 92 90.22 -38.37 2.61
CA PRO A 92 89.41 -39.03 3.63
C PRO A 92 89.01 -38.12 4.80
N ASP A 93 89.90 -37.23 5.24
CA ASP A 93 89.63 -36.25 6.32
C ASP A 93 88.47 -35.32 5.97
N LEU A 94 88.49 -34.75 4.76
CA LEU A 94 87.45 -33.83 4.29
C LEU A 94 86.11 -34.56 4.12
N ARG A 95 86.13 -35.80 3.62
CA ARG A 95 84.94 -36.64 3.56
C ARG A 95 84.34 -36.86 4.96
N GLN A 96 85.16 -37.16 5.96
CA GLN A 96 84.70 -37.38 7.33
C GLN A 96 84.06 -36.11 7.90
N LYS A 97 84.69 -34.93 7.73
CA LYS A 97 84.13 -33.65 8.22
C LYS A 97 82.74 -33.35 7.67
N VAL A 98 82.48 -33.64 6.39
CA VAL A 98 81.14 -33.49 5.81
C VAL A 98 80.16 -34.51 6.40
N GLN A 99 80.57 -35.76 6.60
CA GLN A 99 79.73 -36.79 7.21
C GLN A 99 79.35 -36.44 8.65
N ASP A 100 80.32 -35.97 9.43
CA ASP A 100 80.12 -35.49 10.81
C ASP A 100 79.16 -34.30 10.81
N TRP A 101 79.34 -33.35 9.90
CA TRP A 101 78.44 -32.21 9.77
C TRP A 101 77.00 -32.66 9.48
N TYR A 102 76.77 -33.62 8.57
CA TYR A 102 75.44 -34.16 8.31
C TYR A 102 74.84 -34.83 9.54
N ALA A 103 75.64 -35.64 10.26
CA ALA A 103 75.21 -36.35 11.45
C ALA A 103 74.80 -35.39 12.59
N GLU A 104 75.50 -34.27 12.73
CA GLU A 104 75.28 -33.29 13.79
C GLU A 104 74.20 -32.26 13.45
N ASN A 105 74.12 -31.82 12.19
CA ASN A 105 73.29 -30.67 11.81
C ASN A 105 72.03 -31.05 11.04
N PHE A 106 72.06 -32.13 10.25
CA PHE A 106 70.96 -32.47 9.34
C PHE A 106 70.12 -33.66 9.82
N ILE A 107 70.76 -34.74 10.28
CA ILE A 107 70.05 -35.93 10.76
C ILE A 107 69.12 -35.64 11.95
N PRO A 108 69.48 -34.80 12.95
CA PRO A 108 68.57 -34.46 14.05
C PRO A 108 67.33 -33.70 13.55
N GLN A 109 67.51 -32.79 12.59
CA GLN A 109 66.40 -32.06 11.97
C GLN A 109 65.47 -33.05 11.24
N MET A 110 66.02 -33.94 10.43
CA MET A 110 65.22 -34.95 9.72
C MET A 110 64.55 -35.95 10.67
N THR A 111 65.17 -36.27 11.81
CA THR A 111 64.57 -37.12 12.84
C THR A 111 63.33 -36.46 13.44
N SER A 112 63.40 -35.15 13.73
CA SER A 112 62.25 -34.37 14.19
C SER A 112 61.13 -34.34 13.13
N ILE A 113 61.50 -34.20 11.86
CA ILE A 113 60.54 -34.09 10.74
C ILE A 113 59.88 -35.43 10.42
N LEU A 114 60.64 -36.52 10.37
CA LEU A 114 60.15 -37.85 9.98
C LEU A 114 59.52 -38.62 11.14
N GLY A 115 59.74 -38.18 12.39
CA GLY A 115 59.34 -38.93 13.59
C GLY A 115 60.09 -40.24 13.79
N ARG A 116 61.16 -40.47 13.01
CA ARG A 116 62.05 -41.63 13.09
C ARG A 116 63.46 -41.22 12.70
N GLN A 117 64.47 -41.88 13.27
CA GLN A 117 65.86 -41.59 12.94
C GLN A 117 66.18 -42.17 11.55
N PRO A 118 66.56 -41.33 10.56
CA PRO A 118 66.99 -41.81 9.26
C PRO A 118 68.44 -42.34 9.30
N GLU A 119 68.76 -43.25 8.38
CA GLU A 119 70.13 -43.68 8.13
C GLU A 119 70.93 -42.56 7.45
N LEU A 120 72.11 -42.23 7.98
CA LEU A 120 72.97 -41.17 7.44
C LEU A 120 73.33 -41.44 5.97
N SER A 121 73.63 -42.69 5.64
CA SER A 121 74.02 -43.11 4.29
C SER A 121 72.98 -42.78 3.21
N ASP A 122 71.71 -42.66 3.59
CA ASP A 122 70.63 -42.36 2.65
C ASP A 122 70.65 -40.92 2.14
N TYR A 123 71.38 -40.02 2.82
CA TYR A 123 71.44 -38.59 2.53
C TYR A 123 72.80 -38.11 2.05
N LEU A 124 73.83 -38.94 2.20
CA LEU A 124 75.19 -38.58 1.82
C LEU A 124 75.32 -38.44 0.30
N PRO A 125 76.13 -37.47 -0.17
CA PRO A 125 76.35 -37.27 -1.59
C PRO A 125 77.22 -38.39 -2.19
N VAL A 126 77.12 -38.55 -3.52
CA VAL A 126 77.89 -39.55 -4.29
C VAL A 126 78.88 -38.85 -5.23
N GLY A 127 80.17 -39.18 -5.10
CA GLY A 127 81.27 -38.59 -5.88
C GLY A 127 82.37 -38.01 -4.98
N GLY A 128 83.47 -37.53 -5.56
CA GLY A 128 84.49 -36.74 -4.87
C GLY A 128 84.15 -35.24 -4.84
N ALA A 129 83.68 -34.69 -5.96
CA ALA A 129 83.35 -33.28 -6.08
C ALA A 129 82.33 -32.79 -5.05
N PRO A 130 81.27 -33.55 -4.73
CA PRO A 130 80.26 -33.05 -3.79
C PRO A 130 80.78 -32.91 -2.37
N TYR A 131 81.58 -33.87 -1.89
CA TYR A 131 82.21 -33.74 -0.56
C TYR A 131 83.16 -32.54 -0.53
N TYR A 132 84.00 -32.39 -1.56
CA TYR A 132 84.93 -31.25 -1.65
C TYR A 132 84.19 -29.91 -1.61
N LEU A 133 83.18 -29.73 -2.45
CA LEU A 133 82.46 -28.46 -2.57
C LEU A 133 81.52 -28.20 -1.39
N GLN A 134 80.83 -29.20 -0.86
CA GLN A 134 80.01 -29.00 0.34
C GLN A 134 80.86 -28.67 1.57
N TYR A 135 82.06 -29.22 1.70
CA TYR A 135 82.96 -28.78 2.77
C TYR A 135 83.24 -27.28 2.70
N HIS A 136 83.69 -26.78 1.55
CA HIS A 136 84.09 -25.39 1.38
C HIS A 136 82.91 -24.40 1.39
N TYR A 137 81.73 -24.80 0.91
CA TYR A 137 80.57 -23.89 0.76
C TYR A 137 79.46 -24.09 1.79
N ILE A 138 79.46 -25.19 2.55
CA ILE A 138 78.44 -25.48 3.57
C ILE A 138 79.07 -25.62 4.96
N VAL A 139 80.10 -26.46 5.10
CA VAL A 139 80.72 -26.78 6.40
C VAL A 139 81.59 -25.64 6.91
N GLU A 140 82.54 -25.16 6.09
CA GLU A 140 83.47 -24.07 6.41
C GLU A 140 82.93 -22.69 5.99
N ASN A 141 81.64 -22.59 5.63
CA ASN A 141 81.08 -21.31 5.23
C ASN A 141 81.05 -20.35 6.44
N PRO A 142 81.65 -19.15 6.34
CA PRO A 142 81.66 -18.21 7.45
C PRO A 142 80.28 -17.59 7.75
N ASN A 143 79.31 -17.77 6.84
CA ASN A 143 77.95 -17.27 6.99
C ASN A 143 77.04 -18.32 7.63
N PRO A 144 76.03 -17.92 8.42
CA PRO A 144 75.00 -18.83 8.91
C PRO A 144 74.20 -19.46 7.76
N ALA A 145 73.48 -20.54 8.05
CA ALA A 145 72.76 -21.36 7.06
C ALA A 145 71.92 -20.53 6.08
N GLU A 146 71.13 -19.57 6.58
CA GLU A 146 70.22 -18.74 5.78
C GLU A 146 70.93 -17.72 4.89
N ARG A 147 72.25 -17.56 5.08
CA ARG A 147 73.09 -16.58 4.37
C ARG A 147 74.31 -17.20 3.70
N ARG A 148 74.38 -18.53 3.57
CA ARG A 148 75.49 -19.21 2.87
C ARG A 148 75.69 -18.70 1.45
N LYS A 149 74.60 -18.31 0.79
CA LYS A 149 74.61 -17.61 -0.50
C LYS A 149 75.38 -16.29 -0.55
N LEU A 150 75.93 -15.77 0.55
CA LEU A 150 76.75 -14.56 0.53
C LEU A 150 78.24 -14.86 0.32
N LEU A 151 78.65 -16.13 0.38
CA LEU A 151 80.02 -16.55 0.12
C LEU A 151 80.30 -16.54 -1.39
N ASP A 152 81.04 -15.54 -1.88
CA ASP A 152 81.41 -15.45 -3.29
C ASP A 152 82.68 -16.27 -3.62
N ASP A 153 83.63 -16.35 -2.70
CA ASP A 153 84.91 -17.05 -2.85
C ASP A 153 85.22 -17.85 -1.57
N ALA A 154 85.42 -19.16 -1.70
CA ALA A 154 85.71 -20.06 -0.57
C ALA A 154 87.20 -20.15 -0.19
N GLY A 155 88.10 -19.54 -0.97
CA GLY A 155 89.54 -19.51 -0.68
C GLY A 155 90.28 -20.84 -0.86
N ASP A 156 89.66 -21.83 -1.51
CA ASP A 156 90.22 -23.19 -1.70
C ASP A 156 91.21 -23.30 -2.89
N GLY A 157 91.33 -22.24 -3.69
CA GLY A 157 92.18 -22.19 -4.89
C GLY A 157 91.69 -23.07 -6.05
N SER A 158 90.48 -23.66 -5.96
CA SER A 158 89.94 -24.51 -7.00
C SER A 158 89.45 -23.69 -8.19
N GLU A 159 89.47 -24.30 -9.38
CA GLU A 159 88.89 -23.69 -10.57
C GLU A 159 87.39 -23.38 -10.36
N TYR A 160 86.69 -24.24 -9.62
CA TYR A 160 85.29 -24.02 -9.26
C TYR A 160 85.10 -22.70 -8.51
N THR A 161 85.93 -22.42 -7.51
CA THR A 161 85.83 -21.21 -6.70
C THR A 161 86.15 -19.95 -7.48
N ARG A 162 87.12 -20.02 -8.40
CA ARG A 162 87.40 -18.90 -9.32
C ARG A 162 86.19 -18.56 -10.20
N LEU A 163 85.53 -19.59 -10.75
CA LEU A 163 84.30 -19.42 -11.53
C LEU A 163 83.15 -18.94 -10.64
N HIS A 164 83.06 -19.44 -9.41
CA HIS A 164 82.05 -19.04 -8.44
C HIS A 164 82.14 -17.55 -8.11
N ALA A 165 83.33 -17.03 -7.81
CA ALA A 165 83.57 -15.62 -7.55
C ALA A 165 83.18 -14.72 -8.74
N THR A 166 83.19 -15.25 -9.96
CA THR A 166 82.79 -14.54 -11.18
C THR A 166 81.28 -14.56 -11.39
N TYR A 167 80.66 -15.74 -11.37
CA TYR A 167 79.25 -15.90 -11.75
C TYR A 167 78.26 -15.77 -10.60
N HIS A 168 78.64 -16.15 -9.37
CA HIS A 168 77.69 -16.22 -8.26
C HIS A 168 77.06 -14.88 -7.89
N PRO A 169 77.79 -13.74 -7.82
CA PRO A 169 77.16 -12.45 -7.55
C PRO A 169 76.05 -12.10 -8.58
N LEU A 170 76.28 -12.41 -9.85
CA LEU A 170 75.34 -12.15 -10.95
C LEU A 170 74.12 -13.07 -10.88
N MET A 171 74.35 -14.36 -10.64
CA MET A 171 73.30 -15.38 -10.52
C MET A 171 72.43 -15.16 -9.27
N ARG A 172 73.05 -14.78 -8.14
CA ARG A 172 72.36 -14.39 -6.90
C ARG A 172 71.48 -13.16 -7.13
N ALA A 173 71.99 -12.15 -7.85
CA ALA A 173 71.22 -10.97 -8.20
C ALA A 173 70.04 -11.32 -9.14
N ALA A 174 70.27 -12.14 -10.16
CA ALA A 174 69.23 -12.59 -11.09
C ALA A 174 68.11 -13.37 -10.37
N ALA A 175 68.46 -14.33 -9.52
CA ALA A 175 67.50 -15.09 -8.73
C ALA A 175 66.64 -14.18 -7.83
N SER A 176 67.29 -13.22 -7.16
CA SER A 176 66.61 -12.26 -6.27
C SER A 176 65.71 -11.29 -7.03
N MET A 177 66.11 -10.82 -8.22
CA MET A 177 65.31 -9.90 -9.05
C MET A 177 64.04 -10.56 -9.60
N VAL A 178 64.11 -11.84 -9.95
CA VAL A 178 62.96 -12.60 -10.46
C VAL A 178 62.05 -13.12 -9.32
N GLY A 179 62.56 -13.17 -8.08
CA GLY A 179 61.80 -13.67 -6.93
C GLY A 179 61.86 -15.19 -6.75
N PHE A 180 62.87 -15.86 -7.30
CA PHE A 180 63.11 -17.27 -7.03
C PHE A 180 63.78 -17.46 -5.67
N PHE A 181 63.36 -18.50 -4.92
CA PHE A 181 63.98 -18.81 -3.64
C PHE A 181 65.41 -19.33 -3.83
N ASP A 182 65.58 -20.27 -4.76
CA ASP A 182 66.88 -20.79 -5.19
C ASP A 182 66.90 -20.97 -6.70
N PHE A 183 68.11 -20.94 -7.23
CA PHE A 183 68.41 -21.03 -8.64
C PHE A 183 69.59 -21.95 -8.86
N MET A 184 69.39 -22.98 -9.68
CA MET A 184 70.30 -24.10 -9.79
C MET A 184 70.59 -24.43 -11.25
N ILE A 185 71.74 -25.02 -11.51
CA ILE A 185 72.10 -25.56 -12.82
C ILE A 185 72.37 -27.04 -12.64
N ALA A 186 71.68 -27.87 -13.42
CA ALA A 186 71.89 -29.30 -13.50
C ALA A 186 72.61 -29.68 -14.80
N ASP A 187 73.54 -30.62 -14.73
CA ASP A 187 74.06 -31.32 -15.90
C ASP A 187 72.97 -32.28 -16.44
N PRO A 188 72.64 -32.23 -17.75
CA PRO A 188 71.48 -32.92 -18.28
C PRO A 188 71.72 -34.44 -18.41
N LYS A 189 72.98 -34.89 -18.40
CA LYS A 189 73.32 -36.32 -18.55
C LYS A 189 73.34 -37.04 -17.22
N SER A 190 74.02 -36.48 -16.22
CA SER A 190 74.20 -37.06 -14.89
C SER A 190 73.12 -36.65 -13.89
N GLY A 191 72.32 -35.62 -14.22
CA GLY A 191 71.38 -34.98 -13.31
C GLY A 191 72.06 -34.31 -12.12
N ARG A 192 73.36 -34.06 -12.16
CA ARG A 192 74.09 -33.43 -11.06
C ARG A 192 73.84 -31.94 -11.01
N LEU A 193 73.50 -31.41 -9.83
CA LEU A 193 73.37 -29.97 -9.58
C LEU A 193 74.75 -29.31 -9.51
N ILE A 194 75.33 -28.95 -10.66
CA ILE A 194 76.67 -28.36 -10.74
C ILE A 194 76.77 -26.96 -10.10
N TYR A 195 75.64 -26.32 -9.84
CA TYR A 195 75.56 -25.01 -9.18
C TYR A 195 74.20 -24.84 -8.47
N THR A 196 74.19 -24.17 -7.31
CA THR A 196 72.99 -23.65 -6.62
C THR A 196 73.30 -22.27 -6.04
N VAL A 197 72.32 -21.39 -5.82
CA VAL A 197 72.56 -20.08 -5.19
C VAL A 197 72.58 -20.23 -3.67
N GLN A 198 71.61 -20.93 -3.09
CA GLN A 198 71.43 -21.00 -1.62
C GLN A 198 72.48 -21.84 -0.90
N LYS A 199 73.12 -22.79 -1.60
CA LYS A 199 74.06 -23.77 -1.01
C LYS A 199 73.41 -24.64 0.05
N GLU A 200 72.24 -25.18 -0.28
CA GLU A 200 71.60 -26.24 0.51
C GLU A 200 72.26 -27.60 0.23
N LEU A 201 71.79 -28.65 0.92
CA LEU A 201 72.40 -29.99 0.89
C LEU A 201 72.25 -30.72 -0.45
N ASP A 202 71.47 -30.17 -1.37
CA ASP A 202 71.37 -30.57 -2.77
C ASP A 202 72.54 -30.06 -3.62
N PHE A 203 73.26 -29.03 -3.16
CA PHE A 203 74.42 -28.47 -3.83
C PHE A 203 75.39 -29.58 -4.25
N THR A 204 75.66 -29.70 -5.56
CA THR A 204 76.57 -30.67 -6.20
C THR A 204 76.16 -32.14 -6.13
N THR A 205 74.98 -32.46 -5.57
CA THR A 205 74.46 -33.84 -5.55
C THR A 205 73.90 -34.27 -6.90
N SER A 206 73.95 -35.58 -7.18
CA SER A 206 73.29 -36.18 -8.35
C SER A 206 71.81 -36.43 -8.07
N LEU A 207 70.95 -35.89 -8.92
CA LEU A 207 69.51 -36.17 -8.93
C LEU A 207 69.14 -37.47 -9.63
N GLN A 208 70.10 -38.23 -10.15
CA GLN A 208 69.85 -39.57 -10.73
C GLN A 208 70.32 -40.68 -9.78
N PHE A 209 71.50 -40.53 -9.19
CA PHE A 209 72.14 -41.57 -8.39
C PHE A 209 72.22 -41.25 -6.89
N GLY A 210 71.92 -40.01 -6.51
CA GLY A 210 72.05 -39.52 -5.14
C GLY A 210 70.79 -39.68 -4.28
N PRO A 211 70.78 -39.01 -3.11
CA PRO A 211 69.71 -39.10 -2.12
C PRO A 211 68.37 -38.54 -2.65
N TYR A 212 68.42 -37.54 -3.53
CA TYR A 212 67.24 -36.82 -4.00
C TYR A 212 66.68 -37.33 -5.33
N ARG A 213 67.03 -38.55 -5.76
CA ARG A 213 66.63 -39.12 -7.06
C ARG A 213 65.12 -39.31 -7.28
N ARG A 214 64.33 -39.28 -6.20
CA ARG A 214 62.86 -39.40 -6.22
C ARG A 214 62.15 -38.07 -5.96
N SER A 215 62.90 -36.97 -5.91
CA SER A 215 62.32 -35.64 -5.69
C SER A 215 61.66 -35.10 -6.96
N ASN A 216 60.77 -34.14 -6.80
CA ASN A 216 60.19 -33.41 -7.92
C ASN A 216 61.23 -32.58 -8.69
N VAL A 217 62.30 -32.06 -8.07
CA VAL A 217 63.40 -31.43 -8.82
C VAL A 217 64.12 -32.41 -9.75
N ALA A 218 64.31 -33.67 -9.34
CA ALA A 218 64.87 -34.71 -10.21
C ALA A 218 63.98 -34.96 -11.44
N SER A 219 62.66 -34.99 -11.24
CA SER A 219 61.69 -35.09 -12.35
C SER A 219 61.73 -33.87 -13.27
N ALA A 220 61.78 -32.65 -12.71
CA ALA A 220 61.88 -31.41 -13.50
C ALA A 220 63.13 -31.42 -14.40
N VAL A 221 64.29 -31.79 -13.84
CA VAL A 221 65.55 -31.88 -14.59
C VAL A 221 65.48 -32.96 -15.66
N ALA A 222 64.98 -34.15 -15.33
CA ALA A 222 64.91 -35.25 -16.29
C ALA A 222 64.03 -34.90 -17.50
N ARG A 223 62.85 -34.31 -17.28
CA ARG A 223 61.96 -33.89 -18.38
C ARG A 223 62.56 -32.75 -19.22
N CYS A 224 63.24 -31.79 -18.59
CA CYS A 224 63.83 -30.65 -19.30
C CYS A 224 65.16 -30.94 -19.97
N ALA A 225 65.80 -32.08 -19.66
CA ALA A 225 67.02 -32.53 -20.32
C ALA A 225 66.75 -33.16 -21.70
N GLU A 226 65.50 -33.45 -22.06
CA GLU A 226 65.13 -34.03 -23.35
C GLU A 226 65.35 -33.03 -24.52
N PRO A 227 65.57 -33.49 -25.78
CA PRO A 227 66.00 -32.65 -26.88
C PRO A 227 65.08 -31.46 -27.26
N ALA A 228 65.72 -30.35 -27.64
CA ALA A 228 65.22 -28.98 -27.76
C ALA A 228 64.06 -28.67 -28.76
N GLY A 229 63.44 -29.66 -29.40
CA GLY A 229 62.39 -29.43 -30.42
C GLY A 229 61.08 -28.81 -29.89
N GLN A 230 60.95 -28.68 -28.57
CA GLN A 230 59.81 -28.10 -27.87
C GLN A 230 60.37 -27.06 -26.89
N SER A 231 59.96 -25.80 -26.97
CA SER A 231 60.34 -24.76 -26.01
C SER A 231 59.71 -25.01 -24.63
N ALA A 232 60.06 -26.12 -23.99
CA ALA A 232 59.38 -26.63 -22.80
C ALA A 232 59.98 -26.02 -21.53
N ILE A 233 59.12 -25.41 -20.74
CA ILE A 233 59.34 -25.22 -19.31
C ILE A 233 58.78 -26.46 -18.63
N CYS A 234 59.51 -27.00 -17.66
CA CYS A 234 59.10 -28.18 -16.90
C CYS A 234 58.70 -27.75 -15.50
N LEU A 235 57.42 -27.44 -15.31
CA LEU A 235 56.86 -27.16 -13.99
C LEU A 235 56.49 -28.49 -13.30
N GLU A 236 56.98 -28.69 -12.08
CA GLU A 236 56.56 -29.78 -11.21
C GLU A 236 55.79 -29.23 -10.01
N ASP A 237 54.73 -29.94 -9.63
CA ASP A 237 53.90 -29.61 -8.48
C ASP A 237 54.68 -29.73 -7.16
N PHE A 238 54.09 -29.22 -6.09
CA PHE A 238 54.61 -29.29 -4.74
C PHE A 238 54.83 -30.74 -4.30
N ALA A 239 56.00 -31.00 -3.74
CA ALA A 239 56.31 -32.25 -3.05
C ALA A 239 57.24 -31.97 -1.87
N PRO A 240 57.25 -32.82 -0.82
CA PRO A 240 58.21 -32.70 0.27
C PRO A 240 59.65 -32.72 -0.24
N TYR A 241 60.44 -31.73 0.17
CA TYR A 241 61.83 -31.58 -0.27
C TYR A 241 62.79 -31.61 0.92
N ALA A 242 63.56 -32.69 1.04
CA ALA A 242 64.42 -32.94 2.20
C ALA A 242 65.48 -31.85 2.47
N PRO A 243 66.15 -31.25 1.46
CA PRO A 243 67.12 -30.18 1.68
C PRO A 243 66.53 -28.96 2.41
N THR A 244 65.23 -28.69 2.26
CA THR A 244 64.53 -27.60 2.94
C THR A 244 63.76 -28.09 4.18
N GLY A 245 64.27 -29.11 4.86
CA GLY A 245 63.62 -29.68 6.04
C GLY A 245 62.27 -30.33 5.75
N GLY A 246 62.07 -30.88 4.55
CA GLY A 246 60.84 -31.58 4.16
C GLY A 246 59.67 -30.67 3.80
N ALA A 247 59.84 -29.34 3.85
CA ALA A 247 58.81 -28.40 3.42
C ALA A 247 58.36 -28.72 1.98
N PRO A 248 57.06 -28.57 1.66
CA PRO A 248 56.57 -28.79 0.31
C PRO A 248 57.02 -27.67 -0.63
N ILE A 249 57.70 -28.03 -1.71
CA ILE A 249 58.30 -27.08 -2.66
C ILE A 249 57.91 -27.47 -4.08
N ALA A 250 57.65 -26.48 -4.94
CA ALA A 250 57.46 -26.65 -6.38
C ALA A 250 58.70 -26.18 -7.14
N PHE A 251 59.00 -26.82 -8.28
CA PHE A 251 60.17 -26.49 -9.11
C PHE A 251 59.79 -26.22 -10.55
N MET A 252 60.52 -25.31 -11.18
CA MET A 252 60.40 -25.01 -12.60
C MET A 252 61.75 -25.16 -13.28
N GLY A 253 61.83 -25.96 -14.33
CA GLY A 253 63.04 -26.17 -15.13
C GLY A 253 62.95 -25.52 -16.52
N ALA A 254 64.09 -25.05 -17.04
CA ALA A 254 64.26 -24.59 -18.41
C ALA A 254 65.56 -25.18 -19.02
N PRO A 255 65.56 -25.68 -20.26
CA PRO A 255 66.76 -26.17 -20.90
C PRO A 255 67.73 -25.03 -21.22
N VAL A 256 69.01 -25.21 -20.87
CA VAL A 256 70.13 -24.37 -21.30
C VAL A 256 70.63 -24.92 -22.62
N ILE A 257 70.41 -24.18 -23.70
CA ILE A 257 70.70 -24.64 -25.06
C ILE A 257 71.88 -23.87 -25.63
N ASP A 258 72.88 -24.60 -26.14
CA ASP A 258 73.97 -24.03 -26.93
C ASP A 258 74.05 -24.74 -28.28
N LYS A 259 74.01 -23.96 -29.37
CA LYS A 259 74.05 -24.45 -30.76
C LYS A 259 73.05 -25.60 -31.04
N GLY A 260 71.85 -25.51 -30.46
CA GLY A 260 70.77 -26.49 -30.65
C GLY A 260 70.88 -27.75 -29.78
N VAL A 261 71.87 -27.84 -28.89
CA VAL A 261 72.05 -28.96 -27.95
C VAL A 261 71.76 -28.50 -26.53
N VAL A 262 70.98 -29.29 -25.78
CA VAL A 262 70.79 -29.06 -24.34
C VAL A 262 72.10 -29.40 -23.61
N ILE A 263 72.74 -28.39 -23.04
CA ILE A 263 74.01 -28.52 -22.30
C ILE A 263 73.83 -28.46 -20.78
N GLY A 264 72.65 -28.05 -20.30
CA GLY A 264 72.28 -27.86 -18.91
C GLY A 264 70.77 -27.79 -18.76
N VAL A 265 70.28 -27.91 -17.52
CA VAL A 265 68.92 -27.51 -17.14
C VAL A 265 69.05 -26.48 -16.04
N LEU A 266 68.49 -25.30 -16.29
CA LEU A 266 68.34 -24.26 -15.28
C LEU A 266 67.07 -24.54 -14.49
N VAL A 267 67.17 -24.62 -13.17
CA VAL A 267 66.05 -24.94 -12.29
C VAL A 267 65.85 -23.80 -11.31
N ALA A 268 64.61 -23.37 -11.16
CA ALA A 268 64.19 -22.43 -10.15
C ALA A 268 63.32 -23.13 -9.10
N GLN A 269 63.63 -22.89 -7.83
CA GLN A 269 62.76 -23.19 -6.72
C GLN A 269 61.72 -22.07 -6.57
N LEU A 270 60.43 -22.43 -6.67
CA LEU A 270 59.36 -21.45 -6.57
C LEU A 270 59.11 -21.05 -5.11
N SER A 271 58.82 -19.76 -4.89
CA SER A 271 58.46 -19.25 -3.56
C SER A 271 56.99 -19.55 -3.26
N ASN A 272 56.75 -20.33 -2.20
CA ASN A 272 55.39 -20.58 -1.69
C ASN A 272 54.72 -19.26 -1.29
N GLU A 273 55.48 -18.35 -0.67
CA GLU A 273 54.98 -17.06 -0.22
C GLU A 273 54.52 -16.17 -1.39
N GLU A 274 55.23 -16.18 -2.52
CA GLU A 274 54.82 -15.42 -3.70
C GLU A 274 53.54 -15.98 -4.34
N ILE A 275 53.42 -17.31 -4.43
CA ILE A 275 52.20 -17.96 -4.90
C ILE A 275 51.02 -17.60 -3.97
N ASP A 276 51.21 -17.72 -2.66
CA ASP A 276 50.22 -17.32 -1.65
C ASP A 276 49.86 -15.84 -1.76
N ASN A 277 50.83 -14.96 -1.96
CA ASN A 277 50.60 -13.52 -2.12
C ASN A 277 49.75 -13.22 -3.36
N VAL A 278 50.02 -13.89 -4.49
CA VAL A 278 49.20 -13.74 -5.70
C VAL A 278 47.77 -14.18 -5.43
N VAL A 279 47.57 -15.37 -4.84
CA VAL A 279 46.24 -15.95 -4.58
C VAL A 279 45.43 -15.10 -3.58
N THR A 280 46.06 -14.66 -2.49
CA THR A 280 45.41 -13.91 -1.40
C THR A 280 45.34 -12.40 -1.65
N GLY A 281 45.92 -11.90 -2.75
CA GLY A 281 46.03 -10.47 -3.02
C GLY A 281 46.89 -9.74 -1.98
N GLY A 282 47.97 -10.40 -1.53
CA GLY A 282 48.81 -9.94 -0.42
C GLY A 282 48.03 -9.86 0.89
N ARG A 283 47.12 -10.81 1.13
CA ARG A 283 46.29 -10.93 2.35
C ARG A 283 45.35 -9.73 2.57
N ARG A 284 44.87 -9.11 1.48
CA ARG A 284 43.96 -7.94 1.50
C ARG A 284 42.57 -8.30 0.96
N TRP A 285 41.99 -9.40 1.47
CA TRP A 285 40.72 -9.98 1.00
C TRP A 285 39.58 -8.98 0.81
N ARG A 286 39.36 -8.06 1.77
CA ARG A 286 38.33 -7.02 1.65
C ARG A 286 38.52 -6.13 0.42
N GLN A 287 39.75 -5.76 0.10
CA GLN A 287 40.09 -4.88 -1.04
C GLN A 287 40.02 -5.64 -2.36
N GLU A 288 40.26 -6.96 -2.33
CA GLU A 288 40.08 -7.87 -3.46
C GLU A 288 38.60 -8.25 -3.69
N GLY A 289 37.67 -7.72 -2.89
CA GLY A 289 36.23 -7.93 -3.07
C GLY A 289 35.68 -9.20 -2.40
N PHE A 290 36.40 -9.77 -1.43
CA PHE A 290 35.98 -10.98 -0.71
C PHE A 290 35.26 -10.70 0.62
N GLY A 291 35.07 -9.44 1.01
CA GLY A 291 34.36 -9.13 2.26
C GLY A 291 35.06 -9.65 3.52
N ASP A 292 34.29 -10.00 4.54
CA ASP A 292 34.76 -10.35 5.89
C ASP A 292 35.10 -11.83 6.06
N THR A 293 34.43 -12.71 5.33
CA THR A 293 34.58 -14.17 5.41
C THR A 293 35.05 -14.81 4.11
N GLY A 294 34.96 -14.07 3.00
CA GLY A 294 35.32 -14.61 1.71
C GLY A 294 36.83 -14.76 1.52
N GLU A 295 37.18 -15.64 0.61
CA GLU A 295 38.55 -15.99 0.27
C GLU A 295 38.64 -16.68 -1.09
N ALA A 296 39.86 -16.81 -1.60
CA ALA A 296 40.19 -17.72 -2.70
C ALA A 296 41.37 -18.62 -2.30
N TYR A 297 41.35 -19.86 -2.77
CA TYR A 297 42.43 -20.82 -2.54
C TYR A 297 42.64 -21.75 -3.73
N LEU A 298 43.87 -22.24 -3.86
CA LEU A 298 44.29 -23.22 -4.85
C LEU A 298 44.23 -24.64 -4.30
N ILE A 299 43.83 -25.58 -5.13
CA ILE A 299 43.79 -27.00 -4.78
C ILE A 299 44.37 -27.87 -5.90
N GLY A 300 45.15 -28.88 -5.49
CA GLY A 300 45.70 -29.89 -6.39
C GLY A 300 44.80 -31.12 -6.54
N PRO A 301 45.16 -32.08 -7.42
CA PRO A 301 44.35 -33.26 -7.71
C PRO A 301 44.32 -34.29 -6.57
N ASP A 302 45.16 -34.11 -5.57
CA ASP A 302 45.21 -34.84 -4.30
C ASP A 302 44.26 -34.25 -3.24
N TYR A 303 43.50 -33.22 -3.59
CA TYR A 303 42.65 -32.43 -2.70
C TYR A 303 43.42 -31.70 -1.59
N LEU A 304 44.74 -31.57 -1.71
CA LEU A 304 45.54 -30.79 -0.79
C LEU A 304 45.67 -29.36 -1.33
N VAL A 305 45.69 -28.39 -0.43
CA VAL A 305 45.79 -26.98 -0.83
C VAL A 305 47.17 -26.66 -1.40
N ARG A 306 47.21 -25.75 -2.39
CA ARG A 306 48.44 -25.17 -2.96
C ARG A 306 48.65 -23.70 -2.57
N SER A 307 47.71 -23.17 -1.80
CA SER A 307 47.79 -21.88 -1.12
C SER A 307 47.06 -21.96 0.22
N GLY A 308 47.52 -21.22 1.22
CA GLY A 308 46.87 -21.21 2.53
C GLY A 308 45.51 -20.51 2.55
N PRO A 309 44.52 -21.05 3.29
CA PRO A 309 43.25 -20.34 3.50
C PRO A 309 43.43 -19.11 4.39
N ARG A 310 42.47 -18.21 4.34
CA ARG A 310 42.44 -16.93 5.06
C ARG A 310 42.61 -17.07 6.56
N THR A 311 41.87 -17.97 7.21
CA THR A 311 41.91 -18.14 8.67
C THR A 311 43.31 -18.50 9.17
N PHE A 312 44.09 -19.26 8.38
CA PHE A 312 45.48 -19.61 8.74
C PHE A 312 46.36 -18.37 8.92
N TYR A 313 46.12 -17.32 8.13
CA TYR A 313 46.88 -16.08 8.18
C TYR A 313 46.32 -15.06 9.17
N GLU A 314 44.99 -14.96 9.31
CA GLU A 314 44.36 -13.97 10.20
C GLU A 314 44.38 -14.43 11.67
N ASN A 315 44.12 -15.72 11.94
CA ASN A 315 44.05 -16.25 13.30
C ASN A 315 44.37 -17.76 13.33
N ARG A 316 45.65 -18.09 13.62
CA ARG A 316 46.12 -19.48 13.70
C ARG A 316 45.39 -20.32 14.74
N GLU A 317 45.03 -19.75 15.88
CA GLU A 317 44.33 -20.48 16.94
C GLU A 317 42.92 -20.89 16.47
N ALA A 318 42.18 -19.94 15.89
CA ALA A 318 40.87 -20.21 15.31
C ALA A 318 40.97 -21.23 14.17
N TYR A 319 41.97 -21.12 13.29
CA TYR A 319 42.19 -22.06 12.19
C TYR A 319 42.36 -23.51 12.66
N PHE A 320 43.20 -23.77 13.67
CA PHE A 320 43.39 -25.13 14.19
C PHE A 320 42.17 -25.63 14.95
N ALA A 321 41.45 -24.76 15.65
CA ALA A 321 40.19 -25.11 16.30
C ALA A 321 39.11 -25.50 15.26
N GLU A 322 39.02 -24.76 14.15
CA GLU A 322 38.12 -25.05 13.03
C GLU A 322 38.47 -26.39 12.38
N LEU A 323 39.74 -26.63 12.03
CA LEU A 323 40.19 -27.91 11.47
C LEU A 323 39.81 -29.10 12.35
N LYS A 324 40.04 -28.97 13.67
CA LYS A 324 39.66 -30.02 14.62
C LYS A 324 38.15 -30.24 14.68
N SER A 325 37.37 -29.17 14.60
CA SER A 325 35.90 -29.25 14.63
C SER A 325 35.30 -29.96 13.41
N VAL A 326 35.97 -29.89 12.26
CA VAL A 326 35.55 -30.57 11.02
C VAL A 326 36.15 -31.98 10.85
N GLY A 327 36.86 -32.48 11.86
CA GLY A 327 37.39 -33.83 11.89
C GLY A 327 38.73 -34.02 11.17
N ALA A 328 39.53 -32.98 10.99
CA ALA A 328 40.92 -33.13 10.56
C ALA A 328 41.68 -34.03 11.55
N SER A 329 42.57 -34.88 11.04
CA SER A 329 43.32 -35.80 11.89
C SER A 329 44.37 -35.04 12.72
N ASP A 330 44.72 -35.57 13.88
CA ASP A 330 45.82 -35.00 14.68
C ASP A 330 47.15 -35.03 13.90
N GLU A 331 47.32 -35.96 12.95
CA GLU A 331 48.47 -36.02 12.05
C GLU A 331 48.49 -34.86 11.04
N GLU A 332 47.34 -34.51 10.44
CA GLU A 332 47.20 -33.36 9.55
C GLU A 332 47.52 -32.06 10.29
N ILE A 333 46.94 -31.86 11.47
CA ILE A 333 47.20 -30.67 12.31
C ILE A 333 48.68 -30.60 12.70
N ALA A 334 49.27 -31.72 13.15
CA ALA A 334 50.68 -31.78 13.52
C ALA A 334 51.60 -31.51 12.32
N ALA A 335 51.26 -31.97 11.12
CA ALA A 335 52.02 -31.68 9.91
C ALA A 335 52.00 -30.19 9.57
N ILE A 336 50.82 -29.55 9.60
CA ILE A 336 50.69 -28.10 9.34
C ILE A 336 51.50 -27.28 10.37
N GLN A 337 51.48 -27.67 11.65
CA GLN A 337 52.28 -27.04 12.70
C GLN A 337 53.78 -27.24 12.50
N ARG A 338 54.19 -28.46 12.14
CA ARG A 338 55.59 -28.84 11.92
C ARG A 338 56.22 -28.08 10.75
N TYR A 339 55.53 -28.01 9.62
CA TYR A 339 56.04 -27.36 8.41
C TYR A 339 55.68 -25.86 8.34
N GLY A 340 54.81 -25.38 9.23
CA GLY A 340 54.42 -23.98 9.28
C GLY A 340 53.60 -23.51 8.07
N THR A 341 53.01 -24.44 7.31
CA THR A 341 52.20 -24.15 6.13
C THR A 341 51.08 -25.18 5.96
N PRO A 342 49.88 -24.78 5.49
CA PRO A 342 48.82 -25.71 5.12
C PRO A 342 49.02 -26.34 3.74
N VAL A 343 49.91 -25.78 2.90
CA VAL A 343 50.20 -26.28 1.55
C VAL A 343 50.65 -27.74 1.63
N MET A 344 50.05 -28.61 0.80
CA MET A 344 50.28 -30.07 0.82
C MET A 344 49.94 -30.79 2.14
N HIS A 345 49.28 -30.13 3.08
CA HIS A 345 48.97 -30.72 4.38
C HIS A 345 47.47 -30.63 4.71
N GLN A 346 46.82 -29.52 4.39
CA GLN A 346 45.38 -29.39 4.59
C GLN A 346 44.61 -30.03 3.43
N ARG A 347 43.69 -30.95 3.76
CA ARG A 347 42.78 -31.55 2.78
C ARG A 347 41.49 -30.73 2.67
N ILE A 348 41.10 -30.39 1.43
CA ILE A 348 39.82 -29.72 1.11
C ILE A 348 39.06 -30.54 0.05
N ASP A 349 38.27 -31.51 0.49
CA ASP A 349 37.46 -32.36 -0.39
C ASP A 349 36.00 -31.90 -0.38
N THR A 350 35.71 -30.84 -1.14
CA THR A 350 34.35 -30.27 -1.27
C THR A 350 33.75 -30.57 -2.63
N GLU A 351 32.44 -30.33 -2.79
CA GLU A 351 31.78 -30.40 -4.09
C GLU A 351 32.45 -29.50 -5.13
N ALA A 352 32.74 -28.25 -4.77
CA ALA A 352 33.44 -27.30 -5.63
C ALA A 352 34.84 -27.79 -6.04
N SER A 353 35.61 -28.33 -5.09
CA SER A 353 36.97 -28.81 -5.37
C SER A 353 36.95 -30.01 -6.33
N ARG A 354 36.04 -30.97 -6.13
CA ARG A 354 35.86 -32.12 -7.03
C ARG A 354 35.43 -31.68 -8.43
N ALA A 355 34.45 -30.79 -8.53
CA ALA A 355 33.95 -30.30 -9.81
C ALA A 355 35.02 -29.50 -10.59
N ALA A 356 35.73 -28.60 -9.91
CA ALA A 356 36.77 -27.79 -10.54
C ALA A 356 37.96 -28.62 -11.04
N LEU A 357 38.40 -29.62 -10.26
CA LEU A 357 39.47 -30.54 -10.67
C LEU A 357 39.04 -31.47 -11.81
N ALA A 358 37.75 -31.73 -11.96
CA ALA A 358 37.17 -32.41 -13.11
C ALA A 358 37.02 -31.52 -14.36
N GLY A 359 37.45 -30.24 -14.27
CA GLY A 359 37.39 -29.28 -15.37
C GLY A 359 36.05 -28.56 -15.49
N VAL A 360 35.17 -28.65 -14.49
CA VAL A 360 33.86 -27.97 -14.48
C VAL A 360 33.98 -26.62 -13.81
N GLU A 361 33.66 -25.56 -14.54
CA GLU A 361 33.46 -24.21 -13.99
C GLU A 361 31.99 -24.00 -13.64
N ASN A 362 31.70 -23.63 -12.38
CA ASN A 362 30.33 -23.34 -11.95
C ASN A 362 30.31 -22.52 -10.64
N THR A 363 29.09 -22.16 -10.22
CA THR A 363 28.78 -21.54 -8.93
C THR A 363 27.71 -22.34 -8.19
N GLY A 364 27.70 -22.26 -6.87
CA GLY A 364 26.64 -22.89 -6.07
C GLY A 364 26.82 -22.69 -4.57
N GLU A 365 25.75 -22.96 -3.83
CA GLU A 365 25.80 -23.10 -2.38
C GLU A 365 26.32 -24.50 -2.03
N ILE A 366 27.40 -24.55 -1.25
CA ILE A 366 28.05 -25.79 -0.82
C ILE A 366 28.31 -25.73 0.68
N ILE A 367 28.59 -26.88 1.28
CA ILE A 367 29.27 -26.92 2.57
C ILE A 367 30.76 -26.71 2.33
N GLY A 368 31.30 -25.60 2.84
CA GLY A 368 32.71 -25.27 2.72
C GLY A 368 33.59 -26.19 3.57
N TYR A 369 34.91 -26.08 3.42
CA TYR A 369 35.87 -26.91 4.17
C TYR A 369 35.81 -26.73 5.70
N ARG A 370 35.21 -25.63 6.17
CA ARG A 370 34.95 -25.36 7.59
C ARG A 370 33.65 -25.98 8.10
N GLY A 371 32.94 -26.75 7.28
CA GLY A 371 31.65 -27.35 7.65
C GLY A 371 30.48 -26.34 7.69
N VAL A 372 30.71 -25.10 7.28
CA VAL A 372 29.68 -24.05 7.24
C VAL A 372 29.11 -23.88 5.82
N PRO A 373 27.82 -23.54 5.67
CA PRO A 373 27.24 -23.19 4.38
C PRO A 373 27.93 -21.96 3.76
N THR A 374 28.31 -22.09 2.50
CA THR A 374 29.05 -21.07 1.75
C THR A 374 28.56 -20.98 0.32
N LEU A 375 28.53 -19.77 -0.23
CA LEU A 375 28.41 -19.58 -1.68
C LEU A 375 29.81 -19.64 -2.28
N ALA A 376 29.98 -20.44 -3.34
CA ALA A 376 31.26 -20.63 -3.99
C ALA A 376 31.16 -20.47 -5.51
N SER A 377 32.26 -20.03 -6.11
CA SER A 377 32.56 -20.06 -7.54
C SER A 377 33.86 -20.85 -7.71
N TRP A 378 33.90 -21.78 -8.65
CA TRP A 378 35.04 -22.67 -8.83
C TRP A 378 35.33 -22.94 -10.30
N GLY A 379 36.58 -23.26 -10.61
CA GLY A 379 36.99 -23.67 -11.94
C GLY A 379 38.45 -24.11 -12.02
N PRO A 380 38.85 -24.79 -13.10
CA PRO A 380 40.23 -25.22 -13.32
C PRO A 380 41.15 -24.02 -13.60
N LEU A 381 42.47 -24.24 -13.49
CA LEU A 381 43.51 -23.31 -13.94
C LEU A 381 44.25 -23.89 -15.15
N GLU A 382 44.61 -23.02 -16.08
CA GLU A 382 45.39 -23.36 -17.28
C GLU A 382 46.89 -23.10 -17.07
N ILE A 383 47.52 -23.92 -16.22
CA ILE A 383 48.97 -23.86 -15.97
C ILE A 383 49.63 -25.12 -16.56
N PRO A 384 50.48 -25.00 -17.60
CA PRO A 384 51.14 -26.15 -18.21
C PRO A 384 51.95 -26.97 -17.20
N GLY A 385 51.73 -28.28 -17.17
CA GLY A 385 52.47 -29.23 -16.34
C GLY A 385 51.80 -29.58 -15.00
N VAL A 386 50.83 -28.79 -14.53
CA VAL A 386 50.10 -29.05 -13.27
C VAL A 386 48.59 -28.99 -13.48
N ARG A 387 47.83 -29.70 -12.66
CA ARG A 387 46.36 -29.69 -12.69
C ARG A 387 45.82 -29.11 -11.40
N TRP A 388 45.68 -27.80 -11.37
CA TRP A 388 45.15 -27.10 -10.21
C TRP A 388 43.76 -26.53 -10.50
N ALA A 389 43.02 -26.30 -9.43
CA ALA A 389 41.75 -25.60 -9.45
C ALA A 389 41.79 -24.42 -8.49
N LEU A 390 40.97 -23.42 -8.76
CA LEU A 390 40.78 -22.25 -7.92
C LEU A 390 39.33 -22.20 -7.46
N VAL A 391 39.15 -22.08 -6.14
CA VAL A 391 37.83 -21.90 -5.52
C VAL A 391 37.82 -20.54 -4.83
N ALA A 392 36.82 -19.73 -5.18
CA ALA A 392 36.48 -18.49 -4.49
C ALA A 392 35.18 -18.72 -3.72
N LYS A 393 35.13 -18.33 -2.45
CA LYS A 393 33.93 -18.52 -1.62
C LYS A 393 33.67 -17.35 -0.70
N ILE A 394 32.47 -17.32 -0.13
CA ILE A 394 32.03 -16.45 0.97
C ILE A 394 31.04 -17.23 1.83
N ASP A 395 30.99 -16.96 3.14
CA ASP A 395 30.02 -17.63 4.01
C ASP A 395 28.59 -17.17 3.69
N SER A 396 27.64 -18.11 3.65
CA SER A 396 26.23 -17.79 3.34
C SER A 396 25.65 -16.79 4.35
N ALA A 397 26.12 -16.81 5.60
CA ALA A 397 25.69 -15.88 6.65
C ALA A 397 26.06 -14.42 6.34
N GLU A 398 27.25 -14.16 5.76
CA GLU A 398 27.65 -12.82 5.33
C GLU A 398 26.90 -12.43 4.06
N ALA A 399 26.90 -13.30 3.04
CA ALA A 399 26.24 -13.03 1.75
C ALA A 399 24.76 -12.67 1.90
N PHE A 400 24.05 -13.33 2.83
CA PHE A 400 22.63 -13.10 3.08
C PHE A 400 22.34 -12.21 4.29
N ALA A 401 23.35 -11.62 4.94
CA ALA A 401 23.13 -10.65 6.01
C ALA A 401 22.21 -9.48 5.60
N PRO A 402 22.33 -8.90 4.38
CA PRO A 402 21.40 -7.87 3.91
C PRO A 402 19.94 -8.33 3.84
N ILE A 403 19.69 -9.62 3.53
CA ILE A 403 18.35 -10.20 3.47
C ILE A 403 17.74 -10.31 4.87
N ALA A 404 18.55 -10.68 5.87
CA ALA A 404 18.09 -10.75 7.24
C ALA A 404 17.62 -9.37 7.76
N GLN A 405 18.33 -8.31 7.38
CA GLN A 405 17.94 -6.92 7.66
C GLN A 405 16.67 -6.53 6.90
N LEU A 406 16.60 -6.80 5.59
CA LEU A 406 15.42 -6.52 4.76
C LEU A 406 14.16 -7.19 5.32
N ARG A 407 14.27 -8.44 5.81
CA ARG A 407 13.16 -9.14 6.46
C ARG A 407 12.63 -8.36 7.66
N GLN A 408 13.52 -7.83 8.51
CA GLN A 408 13.12 -7.05 9.68
C GLN A 408 12.43 -5.74 9.27
N GLU A 409 12.96 -5.05 8.26
CA GLU A 409 12.35 -3.83 7.72
C GLU A 409 10.97 -4.10 7.11
N LEU A 410 10.81 -5.19 6.32
CA LEU A 410 9.53 -5.60 5.75
C LEU A 410 8.49 -5.92 6.82
N LEU A 411 8.89 -6.53 7.95
CA LEU A 411 7.98 -6.78 9.07
C LEU A 411 7.52 -5.48 9.73
N ILE A 412 8.42 -4.51 9.93
CA ILE A 412 8.10 -3.21 10.52
C ILE A 412 7.17 -2.43 9.59
N VAL A 413 7.53 -2.28 8.32
CA VAL A 413 6.73 -1.56 7.31
C VAL A 413 5.39 -2.25 7.09
N GLY A 414 5.36 -3.58 7.01
CA GLY A 414 4.13 -4.36 6.89
C GLY A 414 3.22 -4.18 8.11
N GLY A 415 3.78 -4.14 9.33
CA GLY A 415 3.03 -3.85 10.56
C GLY A 415 2.43 -2.45 10.57
N LEU A 416 3.20 -1.43 10.18
CA LEU A 416 2.70 -0.05 10.06
C LEU A 416 1.62 0.08 8.98
N ALA A 417 1.80 -0.57 7.83
CA ALA A 417 0.81 -0.59 6.76
C ALA A 417 -0.49 -1.27 7.22
N LEU A 418 -0.40 -2.39 7.94
CA LEU A 418 -1.57 -3.07 8.50
C LEU A 418 -2.31 -2.21 9.52
N LEU A 419 -1.58 -1.48 10.37
CA LEU A 419 -2.17 -0.50 11.29
C LEU A 419 -2.90 0.60 10.53
N ALA A 420 -2.31 1.16 9.48
CA ALA A 420 -2.94 2.17 8.64
C ALA A 420 -4.21 1.62 7.95
N VAL A 421 -4.17 0.38 7.43
CA VAL A 421 -5.35 -0.31 6.89
C VAL A 421 -6.43 -0.48 7.96
N ALA A 422 -6.07 -0.87 9.18
CA ALA A 422 -7.04 -1.02 10.26
C ALA A 422 -7.68 0.33 10.65
N VAL A 423 -6.88 1.40 10.77
CA VAL A 423 -7.40 2.74 11.09
C VAL A 423 -8.31 3.25 9.98
N THR A 424 -7.90 3.13 8.73
CA THR A 424 -8.71 3.56 7.57
C THR A 424 -9.97 2.71 7.40
N ALA A 425 -9.90 1.39 7.59
CA ALA A 425 -11.07 0.51 7.56
C ALA A 425 -12.04 0.83 8.70
N ALA A 426 -11.55 1.16 9.90
CA ALA A 426 -12.38 1.57 11.03
C ALA A 426 -13.07 2.92 10.74
N TRP A 427 -12.32 3.88 10.21
CA TRP A 427 -12.85 5.18 9.80
C TRP A 427 -13.92 5.03 8.71
N LEU A 428 -13.62 4.30 7.64
CA LEU A 428 -14.55 4.09 6.51
C LEU A 428 -15.80 3.31 6.94
N SER A 429 -15.65 2.27 7.76
CA SER A 429 -16.78 1.51 8.31
C SER A 429 -17.70 2.40 9.15
N ARG A 430 -17.14 3.32 9.96
CA ARG A 430 -17.94 4.30 10.71
C ARG A 430 -18.58 5.36 9.82
N ALA A 431 -17.83 5.91 8.87
CA ALA A 431 -18.29 6.97 7.97
C ALA A 431 -19.48 6.52 7.10
N LEU A 432 -19.43 5.29 6.55
CA LEU A 432 -20.48 4.78 5.67
C LEU A 432 -21.68 4.19 6.43
N LEU A 433 -21.45 3.37 7.47
CA LEU A 433 -22.56 2.66 8.13
C LEU A 433 -23.26 3.49 9.22
N GLY A 434 -22.64 4.55 9.72
CA GLY A 434 -23.25 5.45 10.71
C GLY A 434 -24.55 6.08 10.18
N PRO A 435 -24.49 6.88 9.11
CA PRO A 435 -25.68 7.53 8.52
C PRO A 435 -26.73 6.52 8.07
N LEU A 436 -26.34 5.37 7.51
CA LEU A 436 -27.27 4.31 7.11
C LEU A 436 -28.04 3.71 8.30
N ARG A 437 -27.41 3.59 9.48
CA ARG A 437 -28.10 3.14 10.70
C ARG A 437 -29.09 4.19 11.20
N GLU A 438 -28.73 5.47 11.17
CA GLU A 438 -29.62 6.58 11.54
C GLU A 438 -30.84 6.63 10.61
N LEU A 439 -30.62 6.49 9.29
CA LEU A 439 -31.70 6.41 8.30
C LEU A 439 -32.61 5.21 8.53
N THR A 440 -32.04 4.01 8.75
CA THR A 440 -32.82 2.80 9.05
C THR A 440 -33.66 2.97 10.31
N ALA A 441 -33.14 3.65 11.34
CA ALA A 441 -33.87 3.94 12.57
C ALA A 441 -35.00 4.96 12.34
N GLY A 442 -34.75 6.02 11.55
CA GLY A 442 -35.76 7.01 11.19
C GLY A 442 -36.92 6.43 10.40
N VAL A 443 -36.63 5.58 9.40
CA VAL A 443 -37.65 4.86 8.62
C VAL A 443 -38.52 3.98 9.52
N LYS A 444 -37.91 3.24 10.48
CA LYS A 444 -38.67 2.41 11.43
C LYS A 444 -39.58 3.22 12.34
N ARG A 445 -39.15 4.41 12.79
CA ARG A 445 -39.98 5.31 13.62
C ARG A 445 -41.16 5.86 12.83
N PHE A 446 -40.93 6.32 11.61
CA PHE A 446 -41.98 6.80 10.72
C PHE A 446 -43.02 5.71 10.43
N ALA A 447 -42.58 4.49 10.13
CA ALA A 447 -43.49 3.34 9.94
C ALA A 447 -44.32 2.98 11.18
N ALA A 448 -43.87 3.38 12.38
CA ALA A 448 -44.59 3.17 13.64
C ALA A 448 -45.58 4.31 13.98
N GLY A 449 -45.80 5.27 13.07
CA GLY A 449 -46.77 6.36 13.23
C GLY A 449 -46.19 7.68 13.76
N ASP A 450 -44.86 7.78 13.92
CA ASP A 450 -44.18 9.04 14.25
C ASP A 450 -43.97 9.87 12.97
N TYR A 451 -45.02 10.59 12.55
CA TYR A 451 -44.99 11.46 11.36
C TYR A 451 -44.17 12.75 11.55
N GLY A 452 -43.55 12.96 12.72
CA GLY A 452 -42.57 14.02 12.98
C GLY A 452 -41.12 13.54 12.91
N ALA A 453 -40.88 12.25 12.62
CA ALA A 453 -39.53 11.69 12.56
C ALA A 453 -38.71 12.27 11.40
N SER A 454 -37.58 12.90 11.72
CA SER A 454 -36.58 13.35 10.74
C SER A 454 -35.23 12.68 10.99
N VAL A 455 -34.44 12.52 9.92
CA VAL A 455 -33.08 11.96 9.97
C VAL A 455 -32.08 13.07 9.61
N PRO A 456 -30.98 13.24 10.38
CA PRO A 456 -29.98 14.25 10.07
C PRO A 456 -29.24 13.93 8.77
N VAL A 457 -29.18 14.89 7.85
CA VAL A 457 -28.40 14.78 6.61
C VAL A 457 -26.95 15.20 6.89
N ARG A 458 -26.07 14.23 7.16
CA ARG A 458 -24.66 14.49 7.53
C ARG A 458 -23.68 14.49 6.36
N THR A 459 -24.02 13.81 5.27
CA THR A 459 -23.17 13.63 4.09
C THR A 459 -23.80 14.28 2.86
N ARG A 460 -23.00 14.57 1.84
CA ARG A 460 -23.46 15.13 0.54
C ARG A 460 -23.43 14.09 -0.59
N ASP A 461 -23.22 12.84 -0.24
CA ASP A 461 -23.18 11.68 -1.13
C ASP A 461 -24.58 11.07 -1.30
N GLU A 462 -24.65 9.89 -1.93
CA GLU A 462 -25.89 9.14 -2.14
C GLU A 462 -26.61 8.83 -0.83
N VAL A 463 -25.89 8.64 0.28
CA VAL A 463 -26.48 8.39 1.60
C VAL A 463 -27.15 9.66 2.13
N GLY A 464 -26.53 10.82 1.91
CA GLY A 464 -27.11 12.12 2.23
C GLY A 464 -28.37 12.42 1.41
N GLN A 465 -28.33 12.12 0.11
CA GLN A 465 -29.49 12.26 -0.78
C GLN A 465 -30.67 11.39 -0.32
N LEU A 466 -30.41 10.13 0.08
CA LEU A 466 -31.43 9.24 0.64
C LEU A 466 -32.05 9.80 1.92
N CYS A 467 -31.24 10.36 2.82
CA CYS A 467 -31.75 11.00 4.04
C CYS A 467 -32.62 12.23 3.72
N SER A 468 -32.21 13.05 2.76
CA SER A 468 -32.98 14.22 2.32
C SER A 468 -34.30 13.83 1.66
N ALA A 469 -34.29 12.82 0.78
CA ALA A 469 -35.49 12.31 0.12
C ALA A 469 -36.49 11.73 1.12
N PHE A 470 -35.99 11.00 2.14
CA PHE A 470 -36.83 10.53 3.24
C PHE A 470 -37.50 11.68 3.99
N ASN A 471 -36.75 12.72 4.38
CA ASN A 471 -37.33 13.87 5.10
C ASN A 471 -38.39 14.61 4.26
N GLY A 472 -38.16 14.82 2.96
CA GLY A 472 -39.14 15.48 2.08
C GLY A 472 -40.45 14.69 1.90
N MET A 473 -40.36 13.36 1.91
CA MET A 473 -41.55 12.49 1.91
C MET A 473 -42.38 12.64 3.19
N VAL A 474 -41.72 12.75 4.35
CA VAL A 474 -42.39 12.95 5.65
C VAL A 474 -43.16 14.28 5.67
N GLU A 475 -42.54 15.36 5.20
CA GLU A 475 -43.13 16.71 5.16
C GLU A 475 -44.37 16.79 4.26
N THR A 476 -44.28 16.28 3.02
CA THR A 476 -45.39 16.32 2.04
C THR A 476 -46.66 15.61 2.54
N LEU A 477 -46.49 14.52 3.31
CA LEU A 477 -47.61 13.77 3.87
C LEU A 477 -48.28 14.49 5.06
N HIS A 478 -47.53 15.31 5.80
CA HIS A 478 -48.09 16.11 6.89
C HIS A 478 -48.99 17.24 6.36
N GLU A 479 -48.54 17.97 5.34
CA GLU A 479 -49.29 19.10 4.76
C GLU A 479 -50.64 18.70 4.17
N LYS A 480 -50.73 17.54 3.51
CA LYS A 480 -51.99 17.07 2.89
C LYS A 480 -53.12 16.83 3.90
N ASN A 481 -52.79 16.44 5.13
CA ASN A 481 -53.80 16.19 6.16
C ASN A 481 -54.46 17.49 6.65
N VAL A 482 -53.73 18.61 6.68
CA VAL A 482 -54.24 19.91 7.15
C VAL A 482 -55.23 20.55 6.16
N VAL A 483 -55.02 20.36 4.85
CA VAL A 483 -55.87 20.99 3.80
C VAL A 483 -57.30 20.42 3.79
N ILE A 484 -57.49 19.17 4.22
CA ILE A 484 -58.80 18.50 4.19
C ILE A 484 -59.77 19.09 5.22
N GLU A 485 -59.30 19.53 6.39
CA GLU A 485 -60.17 20.07 7.45
C GLU A 485 -60.78 21.43 7.10
N ASN A 486 -60.05 22.29 6.37
CA ASN A 486 -60.50 23.65 6.07
C ASN A 486 -61.68 23.71 5.07
N LYS A 487 -61.80 22.75 4.15
CA LYS A 487 -62.85 22.76 3.11
C LYS A 487 -64.28 22.51 3.64
N ASN A 488 -64.44 21.92 4.83
CA ASN A 488 -65.78 21.61 5.35
C ASN A 488 -66.50 22.83 5.93
N ARG A 489 -65.79 23.89 6.32
CA ARG A 489 -66.36 25.04 7.03
C ARG A 489 -67.11 26.05 6.13
N GLU A 490 -66.68 26.22 4.88
CA GLU A 490 -67.30 27.20 3.95
C GLU A 490 -68.71 26.81 3.46
N ASN A 491 -69.09 25.52 3.52
CA ASN A 491 -70.37 25.05 2.99
C ASN A 491 -71.57 25.41 3.89
N GLU A 492 -71.36 25.75 5.17
CA GLU A 492 -72.45 25.97 6.14
C GLU A 492 -73.06 27.38 6.10
N GLU A 493 -72.30 28.40 5.70
CA GLU A 493 -72.74 29.81 5.77
C GLU A 493 -73.70 30.24 4.64
N LEU A 494 -73.66 29.59 3.48
CA LEU A 494 -74.44 30.00 2.30
C LEU A 494 -75.93 29.58 2.34
N LEU A 495 -76.29 28.59 3.16
CA LEU A 495 -77.65 28.02 3.18
C LEU A 495 -78.65 28.86 4.02
N LEU A 496 -78.16 29.60 5.02
CA LEU A 496 -78.98 30.37 5.97
C LEU A 496 -79.41 31.75 5.44
N ASN A 497 -78.84 32.23 4.34
CA ASN A 497 -79.16 33.53 3.76
C ASN A 497 -80.41 33.54 2.85
N VAL A 498 -81.00 32.37 2.55
CA VAL A 498 -82.12 32.21 1.59
C VAL A 498 -83.39 31.67 2.24
N LEU A 499 -83.27 30.98 3.38
CA LEU A 499 -84.39 30.34 4.08
C LEU A 499 -84.27 30.62 5.58
N PRO A 500 -85.38 30.87 6.30
CA PRO A 500 -85.36 30.93 7.75
C PRO A 500 -84.73 29.67 8.34
N ALA A 501 -83.91 29.81 9.38
CA ALA A 501 -83.13 28.70 9.95
C ALA A 501 -83.94 27.42 10.28
N PRO A 502 -85.18 27.50 10.83
CA PRO A 502 -86.01 26.31 11.04
C PRO A 502 -86.37 25.57 9.74
N ILE A 503 -86.57 26.32 8.65
CA ILE A 503 -86.95 25.79 7.33
C ILE A 503 -85.73 25.22 6.60
N ALA A 504 -84.56 25.86 6.71
CA ALA A 504 -83.28 25.38 6.15
C ALA A 504 -82.86 24.03 6.76
N ASN A 505 -83.09 23.83 8.06
CA ASN A 505 -82.79 22.57 8.75
C ASN A 505 -83.71 21.43 8.33
N ARG A 506 -85.01 21.70 8.14
CA ARG A 506 -85.97 20.72 7.62
C ARG A 506 -85.62 20.27 6.20
N LEU A 507 -85.21 21.20 5.34
CA LEU A 507 -84.74 20.89 4.00
C LEU A 507 -83.45 20.03 4.00
N ARG A 508 -82.48 20.32 4.88
CA ARG A 508 -81.28 19.47 5.09
C ARG A 508 -81.60 18.08 5.62
N GLY A 509 -82.63 17.98 6.46
CA GLY A 509 -83.17 16.70 6.94
C GLY A 509 -83.86 15.86 5.87
N GLY A 510 -83.96 16.35 4.62
CA GLY A 510 -84.56 15.65 3.50
C GLY A 510 -86.08 15.79 3.40
N GLU A 511 -86.68 16.73 4.14
CA GLU A 511 -88.13 16.97 4.09
C GLU A 511 -88.52 17.64 2.76
N ALA A 512 -89.46 17.02 2.03
CA ALA A 512 -89.95 17.51 0.74
C ALA A 512 -91.40 18.03 0.87
N GLY A 513 -91.70 19.17 0.25
CA GLY A 513 -93.06 19.74 0.20
C GLY A 513 -93.49 20.49 1.47
N ILE A 514 -92.58 21.28 2.07
CA ILE A 514 -92.83 22.06 3.29
C ILE A 514 -93.97 23.07 3.06
N ALA A 515 -95.11 22.85 3.73
CA ALA A 515 -96.26 23.74 3.76
C ALA A 515 -96.95 23.68 5.14
N ASP A 516 -96.96 24.80 5.85
CA ASP A 516 -97.47 24.93 7.21
C ASP A 516 -98.67 25.89 7.25
N GLY A 517 -99.73 25.53 7.96
CA GLY A 517 -100.91 26.37 8.16
C GLY A 517 -100.83 27.13 9.48
N PHE A 518 -101.02 28.46 9.44
CA PHE A 518 -101.02 29.32 10.61
C PHE A 518 -102.42 29.87 10.85
N ALA A 519 -102.98 29.59 12.03
CA ALA A 519 -104.34 29.99 12.39
C ALA A 519 -104.51 31.51 12.46
N GLU A 520 -103.48 32.22 12.90
CA GLU A 520 -103.53 33.67 13.06
C GLU A 520 -102.15 34.31 12.92
N VAL A 521 -102.00 35.17 11.91
CA VAL A 521 -100.81 35.99 11.68
C VAL A 521 -101.24 37.40 11.28
N THR A 522 -100.32 38.36 11.36
CA THR A 522 -100.57 39.71 10.82
C THR A 522 -99.64 39.98 9.64
N VAL A 523 -100.23 40.31 8.50
CA VAL A 523 -99.54 40.59 7.24
C VAL A 523 -99.61 42.09 6.97
N ALA A 524 -98.48 42.67 6.57
CA ALA A 524 -98.42 44.02 6.04
C ALA A 524 -97.92 44.01 4.58
N PHE A 525 -98.59 44.82 3.76
CA PHE A 525 -98.09 45.26 2.48
C PHE A 525 -97.78 46.75 2.57
N ALA A 526 -96.60 47.14 2.11
CA ALA A 526 -96.22 48.53 1.99
C ALA A 526 -95.80 48.82 0.56
N ASP A 527 -96.26 49.92 -0.01
CA ASP A 527 -96.05 50.29 -1.41
C ASP A 527 -95.74 51.78 -1.53
N LEU A 528 -94.82 52.11 -2.44
CA LEU A 528 -94.36 53.47 -2.66
C LEU A 528 -95.28 54.21 -3.65
N VAL A 529 -95.94 55.26 -3.16
CA VAL A 529 -96.86 56.04 -3.98
C VAL A 529 -96.08 56.84 -5.03
N GLY A 530 -96.37 56.58 -6.31
CA GLY A 530 -95.79 57.32 -7.43
C GLY A 530 -94.38 56.86 -7.84
N PHE A 531 -93.89 55.74 -7.30
CA PHE A 531 -92.54 55.25 -7.59
C PHE A 531 -92.31 54.87 -9.07
N THR A 532 -93.33 54.45 -9.81
CA THR A 532 -93.20 54.21 -11.26
C THR A 532 -92.79 55.47 -12.03
N ALA A 533 -93.30 56.64 -11.63
CA ALA A 533 -92.90 57.91 -12.23
C ALA A 533 -91.47 58.27 -11.80
N LEU A 534 -91.16 58.13 -10.51
CA LEU A 534 -89.82 58.41 -9.96
C LEU A 534 -88.72 57.56 -10.61
N SER A 535 -88.97 56.26 -10.77
CA SER A 535 -88.02 55.31 -11.36
C SER A 535 -87.81 55.51 -12.87
N SER A 536 -88.76 56.13 -13.58
CA SER A 536 -88.60 56.50 -14.99
C SER A 536 -87.61 57.66 -15.19
N GLU A 537 -87.38 58.46 -14.14
CA GLU A 537 -86.48 59.61 -14.15
C GLU A 537 -85.09 59.28 -13.57
N MET A 538 -84.88 58.05 -13.10
CA MET A 538 -83.63 57.60 -12.46
C MET A 538 -82.91 56.54 -13.32
N PRO A 539 -81.56 56.54 -13.36
CA PRO A 539 -80.78 55.45 -13.93
C PRO A 539 -81.08 54.11 -13.23
N PRO A 540 -81.13 52.96 -13.95
CA PRO A 540 -81.49 51.67 -13.35
C PRO A 540 -80.66 51.27 -12.11
N HIS A 541 -79.38 51.61 -12.07
CA HIS A 541 -78.51 51.30 -10.92
C HIS A 541 -78.83 52.17 -9.69
N GLU A 542 -79.24 53.42 -9.89
CA GLU A 542 -79.66 54.32 -8.81
C GLU A 542 -81.02 53.89 -8.27
N VAL A 543 -81.95 53.45 -9.15
CA VAL A 543 -83.24 52.86 -8.74
C VAL A 543 -83.01 51.67 -7.81
N VAL A 544 -82.11 50.75 -8.17
CA VAL A 544 -81.79 49.57 -7.35
C VAL A 544 -81.11 49.97 -6.05
N THR A 545 -80.16 50.91 -6.08
CA THR A 545 -79.45 51.38 -4.87
C THR A 545 -80.42 52.08 -3.91
N PHE A 546 -81.33 52.88 -4.45
CA PHE A 546 -82.36 53.59 -3.71
C PHE A 546 -83.33 52.62 -3.03
N LEU A 547 -83.87 51.65 -3.77
CA LEU A 547 -84.73 50.60 -3.22
C LEU A 547 -83.99 49.73 -2.20
N ASN A 548 -82.75 49.35 -2.49
CA ASN A 548 -81.95 48.54 -1.58
C ASN A 548 -81.67 49.28 -0.27
N GLY A 549 -81.37 50.59 -0.31
CA GLY A 549 -81.19 51.41 0.88
C GLY A 549 -82.46 51.47 1.74
N LEU A 550 -83.62 51.72 1.11
CA LEU A 550 -84.90 51.76 1.82
C LEU A 550 -85.26 50.40 2.43
N PHE A 551 -85.23 49.34 1.62
CA PHE A 551 -85.59 47.99 2.07
C PHE A 551 -84.59 47.43 3.08
N THR A 552 -83.31 47.80 3.03
CA THR A 552 -82.36 47.44 4.09
C THR A 552 -82.77 48.03 5.44
N ARG A 553 -83.25 49.28 5.47
CA ARG A 553 -83.78 49.89 6.70
C ARG A 553 -85.07 49.21 7.18
N PHE A 554 -85.93 48.77 6.25
CA PHE A 554 -87.08 47.94 6.59
C PHE A 554 -86.66 46.57 7.13
N ASP A 555 -85.66 45.91 6.53
CA ASP A 555 -85.14 44.62 6.97
C ASP A 555 -84.56 44.71 8.40
N VAL A 556 -83.82 45.78 8.70
CA VAL A 556 -83.31 46.07 10.06
C VAL A 556 -84.47 46.26 11.04
N ALA A 557 -85.47 47.09 10.69
CA ALA A 557 -86.63 47.32 11.54
C ALA A 557 -87.49 46.04 11.74
N ALA A 558 -87.57 45.19 10.71
CA ALA A 558 -88.26 43.90 10.78
C ALA A 558 -87.54 42.94 11.73
N ASN A 559 -86.21 42.80 11.59
CA ASN A 559 -85.39 41.98 12.48
C ASN A 559 -85.50 42.42 13.95
N GLU A 560 -85.45 43.72 14.23
CA GLU A 560 -85.59 44.25 15.60
C GLU A 560 -86.95 43.94 16.23
N LEU A 561 -88.02 43.85 15.42
CA LEU A 561 -89.38 43.57 15.89
C LEU A 561 -89.75 42.08 15.83
N GLY A 562 -88.86 41.22 15.33
CA GLY A 562 -89.14 39.80 15.10
C GLY A 562 -90.21 39.59 14.04
N ILE A 563 -90.07 40.29 12.91
CA ILE A 563 -90.96 40.24 11.77
C ILE A 563 -90.21 39.60 10.61
N GLU A 564 -90.85 38.64 9.96
CA GLU A 564 -90.27 37.93 8.83
C GLU A 564 -90.56 38.68 7.54
N LYS A 565 -89.50 38.98 6.78
CA LYS A 565 -89.62 39.47 5.41
C LYS A 565 -89.97 38.30 4.51
N ILE A 566 -91.05 38.41 3.74
CA ILE A 566 -91.43 37.37 2.78
C ILE A 566 -90.79 37.64 1.43
N LYS A 567 -91.07 38.82 0.85
CA LYS A 567 -90.56 39.20 -0.45
C LYS A 567 -90.73 40.68 -0.72
N THR A 568 -89.96 41.15 -1.69
CA THR A 568 -90.16 42.44 -2.36
C THR A 568 -90.80 42.20 -3.72
N LEU A 569 -91.79 43.00 -4.08
CA LEU A 569 -92.50 42.94 -5.36
C LEU A 569 -92.36 44.29 -6.05
N GLY A 570 -91.25 44.49 -6.77
CA GLY A 570 -90.90 45.81 -7.29
C GLY A 570 -90.62 46.79 -6.14
N ASP A 571 -91.46 47.81 -6.04
CA ASP A 571 -91.50 48.85 -5.01
C ASP A 571 -92.33 48.48 -3.77
N ALA A 572 -92.99 47.33 -3.79
CA ALA A 572 -93.74 46.85 -2.64
C ALA A 572 -92.90 45.93 -1.72
N TYR A 573 -93.13 46.06 -0.42
CA TYR A 573 -92.52 45.26 0.64
C TYR A 573 -93.61 44.46 1.37
N MET A 574 -93.43 43.13 1.42
CA MET A 574 -94.35 42.21 2.09
C MET A 574 -93.68 41.59 3.31
N ALA A 575 -94.32 41.75 4.47
CA ALA A 575 -93.84 41.22 5.74
C ALA A 575 -94.97 40.58 6.54
N VAL A 576 -94.58 39.64 7.41
CA VAL A 576 -95.51 38.93 8.27
C VAL A 576 -94.95 38.81 9.68
N CYS A 577 -95.83 38.87 10.66
CA CYS A 577 -95.51 38.54 12.04
C CYS A 577 -96.41 37.39 12.50
N GLY A 578 -95.84 36.44 13.25
CA GLY A 578 -96.53 35.21 13.68
C GLY A 578 -96.10 33.93 12.95
N LEU A 579 -95.04 33.99 12.12
CA LEU A 579 -94.41 32.82 11.50
C LEU A 579 -92.91 33.09 11.22
N PRO A 580 -92.05 32.06 11.04
CA PRO A 580 -92.36 30.62 11.10
C PRO A 580 -92.75 30.15 12.51
N GLU A 581 -92.44 30.95 13.55
CA GLU A 581 -92.85 30.71 14.93
C GLU A 581 -94.03 31.63 15.32
N PRO A 582 -95.12 31.08 15.88
CA PRO A 582 -96.24 31.89 16.37
C PRO A 582 -95.84 32.82 17.53
N VAL A 583 -96.25 34.09 17.47
CA VAL A 583 -96.04 35.07 18.55
C VAL A 583 -97.35 35.77 18.90
N ALA A 584 -97.70 35.85 20.20
CA ALA A 584 -99.02 36.30 20.64
C ALA A 584 -99.32 37.78 20.30
N ASN A 585 -98.31 38.66 20.34
CA ASN A 585 -98.45 40.09 20.05
C ASN A 585 -98.13 40.45 18.59
N HIS A 586 -98.33 39.51 17.65
CA HIS A 586 -98.01 39.68 16.23
C HIS A 586 -98.68 40.91 15.59
N SER A 587 -99.93 41.23 15.95
CA SER A 587 -100.63 42.41 15.43
C SER A 587 -100.02 43.72 15.93
N GLU A 588 -99.64 43.79 17.20
CA GLU A 588 -99.01 44.99 17.79
C GLU A 588 -97.64 45.25 17.14
N ARG A 589 -96.81 44.21 17.03
CA ARG A 589 -95.48 44.29 16.38
C ARG A 589 -95.59 44.78 14.94
N MET A 590 -96.55 44.25 14.19
CA MET A 590 -96.75 44.65 12.80
C MET A 590 -97.25 46.10 12.66
N VAL A 591 -98.12 46.57 13.56
CA VAL A 591 -98.54 47.99 13.55
C VAL A 591 -97.36 48.91 13.93
N ARG A 592 -96.52 48.54 14.89
CA ARG A 592 -95.28 49.28 15.21
C ARG A 592 -94.32 49.32 14.01
N MET A 593 -94.22 48.21 13.28
CA MET A 593 -93.46 48.16 12.04
C MET A 593 -94.05 49.07 10.97
N ALA A 594 -95.36 49.04 10.75
CA ALA A 594 -96.04 49.92 9.80
C ALA A 594 -95.78 51.41 10.12
N ILE A 595 -95.82 51.80 11.40
CA ILE A 595 -95.44 53.16 11.83
C ILE A 595 -93.99 53.47 11.47
N ARG A 596 -93.05 52.56 11.81
CA ARG A 596 -91.63 52.71 11.49
C ARG A 596 -91.38 52.81 10.00
N MET A 597 -92.07 52.01 9.17
CA MET A 597 -91.93 52.05 7.72
C MET A 597 -92.31 53.41 7.14
N VAL A 598 -93.38 54.04 7.65
CA VAL A 598 -93.74 55.39 7.21
C VAL A 598 -92.67 56.41 7.60
N HIS A 599 -92.13 56.33 8.82
CA HIS A 599 -91.03 57.22 9.26
C HIS A 599 -89.74 56.99 8.46
N ILE A 600 -89.33 55.74 8.27
CA ILE A 600 -88.15 55.36 7.48
C ILE A 600 -88.30 55.84 6.03
N THR A 601 -89.49 55.72 5.45
CA THR A 601 -89.77 56.25 4.10
C THR A 601 -89.58 57.76 4.05
N ARG A 602 -90.09 58.50 5.04
CA ARG A 602 -89.93 59.97 5.11
C ARG A 602 -88.47 60.38 5.25
N GLU A 603 -87.73 59.73 6.15
CA GLU A 603 -86.30 59.99 6.34
C GLU A 603 -85.50 59.68 5.06
N HIS A 604 -85.73 58.51 4.46
CA HIS A 604 -85.08 58.10 3.22
C HIS A 604 -85.43 59.03 2.04
N ALA A 605 -86.67 59.50 1.97
CA ALA A 605 -87.10 60.49 0.99
C ALA A 605 -86.37 61.83 1.15
N MET A 606 -86.20 62.30 2.39
CA MET A 606 -85.45 63.52 2.71
C MET A 606 -83.96 63.39 2.38
N GLU A 607 -83.33 62.28 2.77
CA GLU A 607 -81.91 62.03 2.52
C GLU A 607 -81.57 61.99 1.02
N ASN A 608 -82.51 61.50 0.21
CA ASN A 608 -82.35 61.38 -1.24
C ASN A 608 -83.00 62.53 -2.02
N ASN A 609 -83.54 63.53 -1.33
CA ASN A 609 -84.14 64.73 -1.91
C ASN A 609 -85.29 64.45 -2.91
N VAL A 610 -86.12 63.44 -2.61
CA VAL A 610 -87.29 63.04 -3.42
C VAL A 610 -88.58 63.14 -2.62
N SER A 611 -89.70 63.44 -3.30
CA SER A 611 -91.03 63.39 -2.67
C SER A 611 -91.59 61.98 -2.81
N MET A 612 -91.61 61.23 -1.72
CA MET A 612 -92.11 59.86 -1.69
C MET A 612 -92.99 59.63 -0.47
N LYS A 613 -94.11 58.94 -0.69
CA LYS A 613 -95.07 58.58 0.35
C LYS A 613 -95.26 57.08 0.39
N LEU A 614 -95.57 56.56 1.56
CA LEU A 614 -95.82 55.13 1.74
C LEU A 614 -97.31 54.87 1.97
N ARG A 615 -97.88 53.88 1.30
CA ARG A 615 -99.14 53.27 1.73
C ARG A 615 -98.83 51.99 2.46
N VAL A 616 -99.47 51.76 3.61
CA VAL A 616 -99.36 50.50 4.32
C VAL A 616 -100.73 49.92 4.59
N GLY A 617 -100.94 48.68 4.20
CA GLY A 617 -102.13 47.90 4.47
C GLY A 617 -101.85 46.75 5.42
N VAL A 618 -102.60 46.66 6.51
CA VAL A 618 -102.40 45.63 7.54
C VAL A 618 -103.68 44.83 7.75
N ASN A 619 -103.55 43.51 7.75
CA ASN A 619 -104.66 42.61 8.08
C ASN A 619 -104.19 41.43 8.94
N THR A 620 -105.09 40.91 9.77
CA THR A 620 -104.87 39.74 10.62
C THR A 620 -105.83 38.62 10.27
N GLY A 621 -105.34 37.39 10.23
CA GLY A 621 -106.14 36.19 9.98
C GLY A 621 -105.28 34.97 9.62
N PRO A 622 -105.91 33.86 9.21
CA PRO A 622 -105.20 32.62 8.87
C PRO A 622 -104.46 32.72 7.53
N VAL A 623 -103.31 32.02 7.42
CA VAL A 623 -102.52 31.88 6.19
C VAL A 623 -101.93 30.47 6.06
N VAL A 624 -101.50 30.11 4.85
CA VAL A 624 -100.63 28.96 4.58
C VAL A 624 -99.27 29.49 4.12
N ALA A 625 -98.18 29.00 4.71
CA ALA A 625 -96.81 29.33 4.34
C ALA A 625 -96.09 28.10 3.81
N GLY A 626 -95.20 28.21 2.83
CA GLY A 626 -94.51 27.04 2.30
C GLY A 626 -93.43 27.35 1.28
N ILE A 627 -92.66 26.33 0.91
CA ILE A 627 -91.58 26.44 -0.09
C ILE A 627 -92.08 25.97 -1.46
N ILE A 628 -91.83 26.78 -2.48
CA ILE A 628 -92.02 26.41 -3.90
C ILE A 628 -90.67 26.43 -4.64
N GLY A 629 -90.48 25.45 -5.54
CA GLY A 629 -89.32 25.37 -6.45
C GLY A 629 -88.40 24.17 -6.17
N LYS A 630 -87.65 23.73 -7.20
CA LYS A 630 -86.64 22.65 -7.09
C LYS A 630 -85.19 23.14 -7.21
N SER A 631 -84.96 24.26 -7.91
CA SER A 631 -83.64 24.85 -8.15
C SER A 631 -83.46 26.24 -7.54
N LYS A 632 -84.58 26.93 -7.25
CA LYS A 632 -84.65 28.18 -6.48
C LYS A 632 -85.76 28.01 -5.46
N TYR A 633 -85.40 27.73 -4.22
CA TYR A 633 -86.36 27.61 -3.13
C TYR A 633 -86.87 29.00 -2.75
N ILE A 634 -88.18 29.19 -2.74
CA ILE A 634 -88.84 30.43 -2.33
C ILE A 634 -89.83 30.11 -1.22
N TYR A 635 -89.69 30.73 -0.05
CA TYR A 635 -90.65 30.66 1.05
C TYR A 635 -91.68 31.79 0.90
N ASP A 636 -92.97 31.47 0.81
CA ASP A 636 -94.04 32.44 0.49
C ASP A 636 -95.35 32.14 1.24
N LEU A 637 -96.31 33.08 1.20
CA LEU A 637 -97.59 33.02 1.90
C LEU A 637 -98.80 33.07 0.96
N TRP A 638 -99.82 32.27 1.28
CA TRP A 638 -101.11 32.25 0.59
C TRP A 638 -102.28 32.31 1.57
N GLY A 639 -103.35 32.99 1.18
CA GLY A 639 -104.58 33.03 1.95
C GLY A 639 -105.37 34.31 1.74
N ASP A 640 -106.63 34.28 2.17
CA ASP A 640 -107.52 35.45 2.13
C ASP A 640 -106.95 36.64 2.94
N THR A 641 -106.23 36.33 4.03
CA THR A 641 -105.58 37.33 4.88
C THR A 641 -104.54 38.16 4.12
N VAL A 642 -103.70 37.50 3.31
CA VAL A 642 -102.66 38.13 2.47
C VAL A 642 -103.33 39.02 1.42
N ASN A 643 -104.35 38.49 0.74
CA ASN A 643 -105.09 39.24 -0.27
C ASN A 643 -105.74 40.49 0.33
N LEU A 644 -106.38 40.38 1.50
CA LEU A 644 -107.02 41.51 2.14
C LEU A 644 -106.01 42.56 2.64
N ALA A 645 -104.84 42.16 3.14
CA ALA A 645 -103.75 43.10 3.49
C ALA A 645 -103.28 43.89 2.27
N SER A 646 -103.04 43.23 1.14
CA SER A 646 -102.71 43.89 -0.13
C SER A 646 -103.83 44.83 -0.61
N ARG A 647 -105.10 44.48 -0.40
CA ARG A 647 -106.23 45.38 -0.70
C ARG A 647 -106.29 46.59 0.23
N MET A 648 -105.95 46.43 1.50
CA MET A 648 -105.84 47.56 2.43
C MET A 648 -104.72 48.52 2.04
N GLU A 649 -103.62 48.02 1.48
CA GLU A 649 -102.54 48.85 0.96
C GLU A 649 -103.01 49.59 -0.30
N SER A 650 -103.45 48.85 -1.32
CA SER A 650 -103.77 49.45 -2.63
C SER A 650 -104.93 50.46 -2.58
N GLY A 651 -105.92 50.24 -1.70
CA GLY A 651 -107.00 51.17 -1.41
C GLY A 651 -106.70 52.14 -0.25
N GLY A 652 -105.46 52.16 0.24
CA GLY A 652 -104.99 53.00 1.33
C GLY A 652 -104.75 54.45 0.94
N VAL A 653 -104.67 55.31 1.96
CA VAL A 653 -104.35 56.74 1.80
C VAL A 653 -102.83 56.91 1.88
N PRO A 654 -102.19 57.71 0.99
CA PRO A 654 -100.76 58.00 1.07
C PRO A 654 -100.35 58.53 2.44
N ASP A 655 -99.22 58.04 2.96
CA ASP A 655 -98.70 58.34 4.31
C ASP A 655 -99.64 57.97 5.46
N ALA A 656 -100.48 56.96 5.27
CA ALA A 656 -101.30 56.39 6.33
C ALA A 656 -101.17 54.87 6.38
N VAL A 657 -101.36 54.32 7.58
CA VAL A 657 -101.49 52.88 7.78
C VAL A 657 -102.98 52.55 7.84
N GLN A 658 -103.48 51.81 6.85
CA GLN A 658 -104.86 51.37 6.76
C GLN A 658 -104.97 49.94 7.28
N VAL A 659 -105.91 49.71 8.20
CA VAL A 659 -106.09 48.43 8.86
C VAL A 659 -107.53 47.93 8.74
N THR A 660 -107.69 46.60 8.76
CA THR A 660 -109.00 45.93 8.79
C THR A 660 -109.61 45.88 10.18
N ARG A 661 -110.90 45.53 10.28
CA ARG A 661 -111.61 45.35 11.56
C ARG A 661 -110.90 44.41 12.54
N PRO A 662 -110.40 43.22 12.13
CA PRO A 662 -109.67 42.33 13.05
C PRO A 662 -108.45 42.98 13.72
N VAL A 663 -107.72 43.84 12.98
CA VAL A 663 -106.57 44.56 13.53
C VAL A 663 -107.04 45.67 14.47
N TYR A 664 -108.04 46.45 14.07
CA TYR A 664 -108.63 47.50 14.89
C TYR A 664 -109.16 46.97 16.22
N GLU A 665 -109.99 45.92 16.21
CA GLU A 665 -110.58 45.35 17.44
C GLU A 665 -109.52 44.85 18.43
N LYS A 666 -108.41 44.32 17.92
CA LYS A 666 -107.28 43.86 18.75
C LYS A 666 -106.48 45.01 19.37
N LEU A 667 -106.46 46.18 18.73
CA LEU A 667 -105.48 47.23 19.03
C LEU A 667 -106.10 48.59 19.37
N LYS A 668 -107.42 48.74 19.35
CA LYS A 668 -108.14 50.00 19.65
C LYS A 668 -107.81 50.61 21.02
N ASP A 669 -107.39 49.78 21.99
CA ASP A 669 -107.00 50.23 23.32
C ASP A 669 -105.51 50.62 23.42
N HIS A 670 -104.69 50.26 22.41
CA HIS A 670 -103.25 50.50 22.37
C HIS A 670 -102.84 51.60 21.39
N PHE A 671 -103.66 51.85 20.36
CA PHE A 671 -103.40 52.84 19.32
C PHE A 671 -104.67 53.63 18.97
N VAL A 672 -104.50 54.86 18.50
CA VAL A 672 -105.60 55.72 18.08
C VAL A 672 -105.92 55.47 16.61
N PHE A 673 -107.16 55.09 16.33
CA PHE A 673 -107.67 54.84 14.97
C PHE A 673 -108.81 55.79 14.63
N GLU A 674 -108.85 56.24 13.39
CA GLU A 674 -109.94 57.04 12.83
C GLU A 674 -110.74 56.19 11.83
N PRO A 675 -112.09 56.17 11.92
CA PRO A 675 -112.91 55.39 11.01
C PRO A 675 -112.82 55.98 9.60
N ARG A 676 -112.38 55.16 8.62
CA ARG A 676 -112.34 55.56 7.20
C ARG A 676 -113.72 55.44 6.53
N GLY A 677 -114.56 54.57 7.07
CA GLY A 677 -115.81 54.13 6.46
C GLY A 677 -115.62 52.91 5.54
N PRO A 678 -116.70 52.44 4.89
CA PRO A 678 -116.63 51.29 3.98
C PRO A 678 -115.87 51.64 2.70
N ILE A 679 -114.80 50.90 2.41
CA ILE A 679 -114.07 50.95 1.15
C ILE A 679 -114.46 49.78 0.25
N GLU A 680 -114.42 50.00 -1.06
CA GLU A 680 -114.78 48.98 -2.04
C GLU A 680 -113.59 48.07 -2.33
N VAL A 681 -113.71 46.79 -1.98
CA VAL A 681 -112.66 45.78 -2.14
C VAL A 681 -113.09 44.76 -3.20
N LYS A 682 -112.31 44.68 -4.28
CA LYS A 682 -112.54 43.74 -5.38
C LYS A 682 -112.64 42.29 -4.84
N GLY A 683 -113.81 41.68 -5.02
CA GLY A 683 -114.10 40.30 -4.59
C GLY A 683 -114.68 40.16 -3.17
N LYS A 684 -114.81 41.25 -2.39
CA LYS A 684 -115.40 41.23 -1.03
C LYS A 684 -116.50 42.27 -0.79
N GLY A 685 -116.76 43.17 -1.74
CA GLY A 685 -117.76 44.23 -1.58
C GLY A 685 -117.26 45.36 -0.68
N LYS A 686 -118.15 45.95 0.12
CA LYS A 686 -117.82 47.04 1.05
C LYS A 686 -117.20 46.48 2.33
N VAL A 687 -115.94 46.80 2.59
CA VAL A 687 -115.20 46.41 3.80
C VAL A 687 -114.93 47.66 4.63
N GLU A 688 -115.24 47.63 5.92
CA GLU A 688 -114.87 48.72 6.82
C GLU A 688 -113.36 48.76 7.06
N ALA A 689 -112.80 49.97 7.01
CA ALA A 689 -111.40 50.23 7.25
C ALA A 689 -111.20 51.34 8.30
N TRP A 690 -110.05 51.30 8.96
CA TRP A 690 -109.60 52.29 9.93
C TRP A 690 -108.22 52.81 9.50
N LEU A 691 -108.00 54.10 9.69
CA LEU A 691 -106.68 54.70 9.53
C LEU A 691 -106.04 54.85 10.90
N LEU A 692 -104.80 54.38 11.02
CA LEU A 692 -103.98 54.62 12.19
C LEU A 692 -103.54 56.10 12.19
N ARG A 693 -103.69 56.77 13.34
CA ARG A 693 -103.17 58.11 13.54
C ARG A 693 -101.66 58.02 13.86
N LEU A 694 -100.84 58.42 12.89
CA LEU A 694 -99.37 58.35 12.93
C LEU A 694 -98.73 59.45 13.79
#